data_AF-A0A224YQA7-F1
#
_entry.id   AF-A0A224YQA7-F1
#
_cell.length_a   1.000
_cell.length_b   1.000
_cell.length_c   1.000
_cell.angle_alpha   90.00
_cell.angle_beta   90.00
_cell.angle_gamma   90.00
#
_symmetry.space_group_name_H-M   'P 1'
#
loop_
_entity.id
_entity.type
_entity.pdbx_description
1 polymer ?
#
loop_
_entity_poly.entity_id
_entity_poly.type
_entity_poly.pdbx_seq_one_letter_code
_entity_poly.pdbx_strand_id
1 'polypeptide(L)'
;MRRGGGEGAAALPVAFFLLLTIGPWSTCHGQQWQNAPNRRYPEPSATPDFLPRNRPPSGPTLYRADTRPSGLYERTDEFQKYSDGRCSIRPTTTPTMYRTAKTPIGVFTGRIVYLCDLPEFTRTDQRPVSQGGIDHRNDRLDYPSSAVAYLGIPYAQPPLGHNRFKGPQAHGPLGNVQALNFKDSCIQHIDYKGQHMGVPSTSEDCLYLNIYTPNLADVNRRFAVMVHIHGGEFDHGSGNLFPGHMLAASQEVVVVTFNYRLGALGFLATGDYASPGNYGLLDQAAAIQWVRDYIAGFSGDPSHITLFGPGAGAASAGLHFIHQMNRRNLAFQRVIAAGGSPLAEWALDQDPIRMRNMSWLYGEKVGCYADSTWRLMECLRSKGNSSSEFTLATVEPTVGRLPWGPVLDRHTRSDSIVYMSPEDYLRDLAPEEAHLFRNQVAYMTGVTRDEASYILKRDRDLRSNRYVMTPDSFRMYLKRYARQFNYTLNEEAAISALAFMYTPWSDQDNQTLLMRGYVDMLSDSYFVAPHDKMMKLLLDKGFRVYAYVVNYTLESYPKLQYGRRQYDWDEIPHSMVDLMVSGAPFMDPKFYPDNLELDGILWSEGDRNMSQLFMQAWANFAKTGDPTGGTSLFGTIRWDPATRALLQYLCINGTYYEAYNSSSFMLRDYRQKESQFWNAYLPELALRPAPTWPPWDEPLRQENRIVTASLWSVTAVALLLLIVAVAACCCYCKAASRHLVDEDDIRHASMHSLTESTSSIRRMEFKNKYASPEDQGELRSLKNTSV
;
A
#
# COMPACT_ATOMS: atom_id res chain seq x y z
N MET A 1 13.70 56.11 18.22
CA MET A 1 12.88 57.33 17.99
C MET A 1 11.75 56.95 17.02
N ARG A 2 10.53 57.47 17.05
CA ARG A 2 9.88 58.44 17.97
C ARG A 2 8.33 58.28 17.88
N ARG A 3 7.63 57.99 18.99
CA ARG A 3 6.17 58.18 19.27
C ARG A 3 5.16 57.48 18.32
N GLY A 4 4.00 56.98 18.75
CA GLY A 4 3.22 57.11 20.02
C GLY A 4 1.91 57.89 19.75
N GLY A 5 0.76 57.66 20.40
CA GLY A 5 0.29 56.74 21.47
C GLY A 5 -1.26 56.73 21.45
N GLY A 6 -2.05 56.29 22.44
CA GLY A 6 -1.84 55.68 23.76
C GLY A 6 -3.02 54.73 24.09
N GLU A 7 -2.98 53.92 25.16
CA GLU A 7 -3.66 54.17 26.46
C GLU A 7 -5.21 54.18 26.39
N GLY A 8 -6.00 53.43 27.20
CA GLY A 8 -5.75 52.41 28.23
C GLY A 8 -7.06 51.60 28.46
N ALA A 9 -7.04 50.32 28.86
CA ALA A 9 -6.77 49.77 30.21
C ALA A 9 -8.01 49.62 31.14
N ALA A 10 -8.24 48.36 31.59
CA ALA A 10 -8.91 47.91 32.83
C ALA A 10 -10.44 47.62 32.92
N ALA A 11 -10.74 46.76 33.91
CA ALA A 11 -12.01 46.48 34.61
C ALA A 11 -13.09 45.54 33.99
N LEU A 12 -13.06 44.27 34.42
CA LEU A 12 -14.26 43.42 34.65
C LEU A 12 -15.02 43.93 35.90
N PRO A 13 -16.31 43.60 36.08
CA PRO A 13 -16.64 42.50 37.00
C PRO A 13 -17.85 41.61 36.60
N VAL A 14 -18.03 40.54 37.37
CA VAL A 14 -19.00 39.43 37.20
C VAL A 14 -20.38 39.73 37.82
N ALA A 15 -21.46 39.25 37.19
CA ALA A 15 -22.74 38.91 37.82
C ALA A 15 -23.47 37.80 37.02
N PHE A 16 -24.39 37.06 37.66
CA PHE A 16 -25.02 35.82 37.12
C PHE A 16 -26.42 35.61 37.75
N PHE A 17 -27.23 34.68 37.20
CA PHE A 17 -28.59 34.25 37.65
C PHE A 17 -29.76 35.24 37.41
N LEU A 18 -31.03 34.83 37.15
CA LEU A 18 -31.60 33.61 36.50
C LEU A 18 -33.14 33.77 36.31
N LEU A 19 -33.71 33.29 35.18
CA LEU A 19 -35.11 32.78 34.98
C LEU A 19 -36.33 33.70 35.35
N LEU A 20 -37.59 33.49 34.95
CA LEU A 20 -38.40 32.31 34.50
C LEU A 20 -39.71 32.77 33.75
N THR A 21 -40.53 31.83 33.23
CA THR A 21 -41.98 31.92 32.86
C THR A 21 -42.43 32.80 31.65
N ILE A 22 -43.52 32.56 30.88
CA ILE A 22 -44.52 31.45 30.70
C ILE A 22 -45.20 31.53 29.28
N GLY A 23 -45.92 30.48 28.82
CA GLY A 23 -46.74 30.44 27.56
C GLY A 23 -48.18 31.01 27.69
N PRO A 24 -49.26 30.53 26.98
CA PRO A 24 -49.37 29.32 26.12
C PRO A 24 -50.33 29.34 24.86
N TRP A 25 -50.22 28.30 23.99
CA TRP A 25 -51.28 27.47 23.32
C TRP A 25 -52.40 27.98 22.34
N SER A 26 -52.72 27.10 21.35
CA SER A 26 -54.06 26.77 20.73
C SER A 26 -54.72 27.71 19.65
N THR A 27 -55.51 27.29 18.63
CA THR A 27 -55.91 25.96 18.02
C THR A 27 -56.62 26.05 16.63
N CYS A 28 -56.48 24.99 15.79
CA CYS A 28 -57.45 24.31 14.87
C CYS A 28 -58.20 24.94 13.65
N HIS A 29 -58.34 24.11 12.57
CA HIS A 29 -59.26 24.10 11.39
C HIS A 29 -59.24 25.30 10.40
N GLY A 30 -59.43 25.19 9.06
CA GLY A 30 -59.72 24.09 8.10
C GLY A 30 -59.63 24.61 6.63
N GLN A 31 -60.16 24.03 5.53
CA GLN A 31 -60.85 22.75 5.26
C GLN A 31 -60.97 22.44 3.72
N GLN A 32 -60.69 21.18 3.31
CA GLN A 32 -61.17 20.37 2.13
C GLN A 32 -61.46 20.91 0.69
N TRP A 33 -60.94 20.17 -0.31
CA TRP A 33 -61.63 19.47 -1.45
C TRP A 33 -60.72 18.26 -1.82
N GLN A 34 -61.08 16.95 -1.87
CA GLN A 34 -62.10 16.17 -2.61
C GLN A 34 -61.86 16.10 -4.14
N ASN A 35 -61.77 14.95 -4.84
CA ASN A 35 -61.87 13.50 -4.50
C ASN A 35 -61.09 12.57 -5.49
N ALA A 36 -60.59 11.42 -4.97
CA ALA A 36 -60.52 10.01 -5.48
C ALA A 36 -60.50 9.62 -7.01
N PRO A 37 -60.14 8.37 -7.44
CA PRO A 37 -59.94 7.14 -6.65
C PRO A 37 -58.78 6.16 -7.05
N ASN A 38 -58.44 5.28 -6.10
CA ASN A 38 -58.01 3.87 -6.24
C ASN A 38 -57.00 3.39 -7.32
N ARG A 39 -55.85 2.87 -6.87
CA ARG A 39 -55.39 1.50 -7.23
C ARG A 39 -54.54 0.88 -6.10
N ARG A 40 -54.35 -0.44 -6.15
CA ARG A 40 -53.90 -1.29 -5.02
C ARG A 40 -52.37 -1.45 -4.95
N TYR A 41 -51.84 -1.63 -3.76
CA TYR A 41 -50.53 -2.28 -3.56
C TYR A 41 -50.61 -3.77 -3.96
N PRO A 42 -49.59 -4.32 -4.64
CA PRO A 42 -49.27 -5.75 -4.66
C PRO A 42 -48.16 -6.11 -3.66
N GLU A 43 -48.25 -7.30 -3.06
CA GLU A 43 -47.17 -7.90 -2.28
C GLU A 43 -46.10 -8.59 -3.18
N PRO A 44 -44.91 -8.93 -2.65
CA PRO A 44 -43.74 -9.23 -3.49
C PRO A 44 -43.63 -10.69 -3.94
N SER A 45 -43.90 -10.97 -5.23
CA SER A 45 -43.60 -12.27 -5.85
C SER A 45 -43.42 -12.21 -7.38
N ALA A 46 -42.30 -11.66 -7.85
CA ALA A 46 -41.82 -11.86 -9.23
C ALA A 46 -40.30 -11.75 -9.32
N THR A 47 -39.64 -12.77 -9.90
CA THR A 47 -38.23 -12.72 -10.30
C THR A 47 -38.05 -11.86 -11.55
N PRO A 48 -37.11 -10.90 -11.60
CA PRO A 48 -36.77 -10.20 -12.84
C PRO A 48 -36.01 -11.12 -13.81
N ASP A 49 -36.54 -11.31 -15.02
CA ASP A 49 -35.90 -12.13 -16.05
C ASP A 49 -34.60 -11.51 -16.58
N PHE A 50 -33.46 -12.11 -16.20
CA PHE A 50 -32.16 -11.80 -16.80
C PHE A 50 -32.00 -12.48 -18.16
N LEU A 51 -32.71 -11.99 -19.18
CA LEU A 51 -32.47 -12.36 -20.58
C LEU A 51 -31.50 -11.36 -21.24
N PRO A 52 -30.24 -11.76 -21.56
CA PRO A 52 -29.28 -10.87 -22.19
C PRO A 52 -29.70 -10.58 -23.64
N ARG A 53 -29.62 -9.31 -24.05
CA ARG A 53 -29.71 -8.93 -25.46
C ARG A 53 -28.46 -9.41 -26.19
N ASN A 54 -28.55 -10.57 -26.85
CA ASN A 54 -27.52 -11.10 -27.73
C ASN A 54 -27.17 -10.10 -28.86
N ARG A 55 -26.10 -9.34 -28.64
CA ARG A 55 -25.26 -8.79 -29.72
C ARG A 55 -24.11 -9.78 -29.95
N PRO A 56 -23.64 -9.99 -31.18
CA PRO A 56 -22.44 -10.78 -31.41
C PRO A 56 -21.24 -10.11 -30.72
N PRO A 57 -20.26 -10.88 -30.19
CA PRO A 57 -19.10 -10.31 -29.54
C PRO A 57 -18.21 -9.58 -30.55
N SER A 58 -18.22 -8.25 -30.51
CA SER A 58 -17.05 -7.48 -30.91
C SER A 58 -15.86 -7.91 -30.04
N GLY A 59 -14.70 -8.15 -30.65
CA GLY A 59 -13.49 -8.56 -29.92
C GLY A 59 -13.05 -7.54 -28.85
N PRO A 60 -12.05 -7.89 -28.01
CA PRO A 60 -11.67 -7.11 -26.83
C PRO A 60 -11.04 -5.75 -27.20
N THR A 61 -11.89 -4.77 -27.51
CA THR A 61 -11.51 -3.37 -27.72
C THR A 61 -12.02 -2.52 -26.57
N LEU A 62 -11.08 -1.98 -25.77
CA LEU A 62 -11.34 -0.90 -24.81
C LEU A 62 -12.06 0.28 -25.47
N TYR A 63 -11.67 0.60 -26.71
CA TYR A 63 -12.35 1.57 -27.57
C TYR A 63 -13.83 1.20 -27.72
N ARG A 64 -14.69 2.01 -27.09
CA ARG A 64 -16.16 1.94 -27.19
C ARG A 64 -16.61 1.99 -28.66
N ALA A 65 -17.61 1.18 -29.01
CA ALA A 65 -18.32 1.34 -30.28
C ALA A 65 -19.16 2.62 -30.22
N ASP A 66 -19.04 3.51 -31.23
CA ASP A 66 -19.76 4.79 -31.21
C ASP A 66 -21.28 4.55 -31.26
N THR A 67 -22.01 5.20 -30.35
CA THR A 67 -23.47 5.11 -30.24
C THR A 67 -24.17 6.34 -30.81
N ARG A 68 -23.43 7.28 -31.40
CA ARG A 68 -23.98 8.46 -32.11
C ARG A 68 -24.64 8.03 -33.43
N PRO A 69 -25.77 8.64 -33.85
CA PRO A 69 -26.42 8.30 -35.12
C PRO A 69 -25.50 8.58 -36.33
N SER A 70 -25.29 7.57 -37.18
CA SER A 70 -24.43 7.64 -38.36
C SER A 70 -25.05 8.49 -39.48
N GLY A 71 -24.62 9.76 -39.57
CA GLY A 71 -25.11 10.74 -40.53
C GLY A 71 -24.62 10.54 -41.97
N LEU A 72 -25.19 9.56 -42.68
CA LEU A 72 -25.33 9.47 -44.15
C LEU A 72 -24.08 9.63 -45.04
N TYR A 73 -22.86 9.60 -44.50
CA TYR A 73 -21.61 9.54 -45.26
C TYR A 73 -20.72 8.43 -44.74
N GLU A 74 -20.34 7.50 -45.63
CA GLU A 74 -19.45 6.39 -45.33
C GLU A 74 -18.01 6.88 -45.14
N ARG A 75 -17.68 7.32 -43.92
CA ARG A 75 -16.34 7.04 -43.39
C ARG A 75 -16.24 5.54 -43.17
N THR A 76 -15.06 4.96 -43.32
CA THR A 76 -14.80 3.61 -42.82
C THR A 76 -15.04 3.59 -41.31
N ASP A 77 -15.87 2.66 -40.85
CA ASP A 77 -16.17 2.41 -39.42
C ASP A 77 -14.87 2.40 -38.58
N GLU A 78 -13.81 1.80 -39.14
CA GLU A 78 -12.49 1.75 -38.51
C GLU A 78 -11.89 3.13 -38.14
N PHE A 79 -12.08 4.16 -38.97
CA PHE A 79 -11.54 5.50 -38.68
C PHE A 79 -12.23 6.10 -37.45
N GLN A 80 -13.58 6.11 -37.46
CA GLN A 80 -14.37 6.70 -36.38
C GLN A 80 -14.27 5.89 -35.09
N LYS A 81 -14.05 4.58 -35.17
CA LYS A 81 -13.84 3.72 -34.01
C LYS A 81 -12.59 4.11 -33.22
N TYR A 82 -11.43 4.29 -33.87
CA TYR A 82 -10.14 4.43 -33.17
C TYR A 82 -9.56 5.85 -33.08
N SER A 83 -9.90 6.77 -34.00
CA SER A 83 -9.49 8.20 -33.90
C SER A 83 -10.48 9.01 -33.05
N ASP A 84 -10.09 10.19 -32.58
CA ASP A 84 -10.96 11.04 -31.76
C ASP A 84 -12.26 11.42 -32.51
N GLY A 85 -13.40 11.16 -31.87
CA GLY A 85 -14.73 11.33 -32.46
C GLY A 85 -15.38 12.67 -32.12
N ARG A 86 -14.71 13.58 -31.40
CA ARG A 86 -15.31 14.87 -30.99
C ARG A 86 -15.38 15.89 -32.13
N CYS A 87 -14.50 15.80 -33.13
CA CYS A 87 -14.55 16.63 -34.34
C CYS A 87 -15.26 15.93 -35.50
N SER A 88 -16.05 16.69 -36.24
CA SER A 88 -16.67 16.23 -37.49
C SER A 88 -15.96 16.73 -38.76
N ILE A 89 -14.69 17.13 -38.65
CA ILE A 89 -13.88 17.70 -39.74
C ILE A 89 -13.74 16.75 -40.93
N ARG A 90 -13.81 17.28 -42.16
CA ARG A 90 -13.51 16.52 -43.39
C ARG A 90 -12.03 16.73 -43.72
N PRO A 91 -11.15 15.71 -43.63
CA PRO A 91 -9.74 15.89 -43.94
C PRO A 91 -9.54 16.29 -45.41
N THR A 92 -8.48 17.07 -45.68
CA THR A 92 -8.14 17.53 -47.03
C THR A 92 -7.51 16.40 -47.85
N THR A 93 -6.85 15.47 -47.17
CA THR A 93 -6.18 14.29 -47.72
C THR A 93 -6.79 12.99 -47.18
N THR A 94 -6.59 11.87 -47.88
CA THR A 94 -7.00 10.55 -47.38
C THR A 94 -6.09 10.13 -46.21
N PRO A 95 -6.60 9.96 -44.98
CA PRO A 95 -5.77 9.63 -43.83
C PRO A 95 -5.17 8.22 -43.96
N THR A 96 -3.89 8.10 -43.61
CA THR A 96 -3.22 6.81 -43.51
C THR A 96 -3.60 6.14 -42.18
N MET A 97 -4.15 4.93 -42.23
CA MET A 97 -4.61 4.24 -41.00
C MET A 97 -3.51 3.43 -40.30
N TYR A 98 -2.39 3.14 -40.97
CA TYR A 98 -1.40 2.17 -40.51
C TYR A 98 0.04 2.67 -40.73
N ARG A 99 0.94 2.33 -39.82
CA ARG A 99 2.39 2.55 -39.94
C ARG A 99 3.14 1.29 -39.50
N THR A 100 4.29 1.03 -40.12
CA THR A 100 5.16 -0.09 -39.73
C THR A 100 6.42 0.38 -39.01
N ALA A 101 6.77 -0.32 -37.94
CA ALA A 101 8.04 -0.23 -37.22
C ALA A 101 8.89 -1.47 -37.54
N LYS A 102 10.21 -1.33 -37.61
CA LYS A 102 11.14 -2.43 -37.88
C LYS A 102 12.16 -2.55 -36.75
N THR A 103 12.37 -3.77 -36.27
CA THR A 103 13.29 -4.11 -35.18
C THR A 103 14.09 -5.38 -35.55
N PRO A 104 15.17 -5.71 -34.82
CA PRO A 104 15.87 -6.99 -34.97
C PRO A 104 15.00 -8.23 -34.75
N ILE A 105 13.96 -8.15 -33.92
CA ILE A 105 13.05 -9.28 -33.61
C ILE A 105 11.84 -9.39 -34.53
N GLY A 106 11.52 -8.35 -35.31
CA GLY A 106 10.35 -8.37 -36.18
C GLY A 106 9.91 -7.01 -36.74
N VAL A 107 8.89 -7.07 -37.60
CA VAL A 107 8.18 -5.93 -38.17
C VAL A 107 6.81 -5.83 -37.52
N PHE A 108 6.50 -4.66 -36.95
CA PHE A 108 5.25 -4.41 -36.25
C PHE A 108 4.38 -3.45 -37.06
N THR A 109 3.12 -3.79 -37.27
CA THR A 109 2.11 -2.87 -37.84
C THR A 109 1.30 -2.27 -36.70
N GLY A 110 1.31 -0.95 -36.57
CA GLY A 110 0.50 -0.18 -35.63
C GLY A 110 -0.55 0.66 -36.33
N ARG A 111 -1.57 1.10 -35.59
CA ARG A 111 -2.63 1.98 -36.09
C ARG A 111 -2.28 3.45 -35.83
N ILE A 112 -2.52 4.32 -36.82
CA ILE A 112 -2.46 5.76 -36.65
C ILE A 112 -3.77 6.24 -36.01
N VAL A 113 -3.66 6.96 -34.90
CA VAL A 113 -4.77 7.55 -34.14
C VAL A 113 -4.70 9.05 -34.29
N TYR A 114 -5.72 9.63 -34.93
CA TYR A 114 -5.83 11.07 -35.13
C TYR A 114 -6.51 11.73 -33.93
N LEU A 115 -5.98 12.88 -33.52
CA LEU A 115 -6.37 13.62 -32.32
C LEU A 115 -6.95 14.99 -32.69
N CYS A 116 -7.95 15.41 -31.93
CA CYS A 116 -8.90 16.46 -32.30
C CYS A 116 -8.63 17.85 -31.71
N ASP A 117 -7.86 17.85 -30.64
CA ASP A 117 -7.76 18.92 -29.66
C ASP A 117 -6.32 18.86 -29.14
N LEU A 118 -5.80 19.98 -28.67
CA LEU A 118 -4.40 20.11 -28.29
C LEU A 118 -4.25 21.03 -27.08
N PRO A 119 -3.19 20.84 -26.26
CA PRO A 119 -2.88 21.75 -25.16
C PRO A 119 -2.70 23.21 -25.60
N GLU A 120 -2.26 23.44 -26.83
CA GLU A 120 -2.04 24.78 -27.40
C GLU A 120 -3.34 25.46 -27.87
N PHE A 121 -4.50 24.78 -27.83
CA PHE A 121 -5.77 25.30 -28.33
C PHE A 121 -6.55 26.06 -27.25
N THR A 122 -6.27 27.37 -27.16
CA THR A 122 -6.95 28.31 -26.26
C THR A 122 -8.24 28.89 -26.84
N ARG A 123 -8.37 29.00 -28.17
CA ARG A 123 -9.56 29.61 -28.80
C ARG A 123 -10.68 28.61 -29.03
N THR A 124 -11.94 29.06 -28.95
CA THR A 124 -13.12 28.23 -29.21
C THR A 124 -13.23 27.75 -30.66
N ASP A 125 -12.76 28.53 -31.64
CA ASP A 125 -12.74 28.16 -33.07
C ASP A 125 -11.64 27.14 -33.44
N GLN A 126 -10.88 26.65 -32.46
CA GLN A 126 -9.92 25.54 -32.61
C GLN A 126 -10.40 24.24 -31.94
N ARG A 127 -11.45 24.30 -31.11
CA ARG A 127 -11.84 23.22 -30.20
C ARG A 127 -12.99 22.37 -30.74
N PRO A 128 -13.13 21.11 -30.28
CA PRO A 128 -14.30 20.30 -30.59
C PRO A 128 -15.59 20.90 -30.02
N VAL A 129 -16.71 20.70 -30.73
CA VAL A 129 -18.06 21.17 -30.31
C VAL A 129 -18.42 20.68 -28.90
N SER A 130 -18.04 19.44 -28.56
CA SER A 130 -18.26 18.87 -27.23
C SER A 130 -17.48 19.54 -26.10
N GLN A 131 -16.58 20.49 -26.41
CA GLN A 131 -15.80 21.30 -25.46
C GLN A 131 -16.04 22.81 -25.70
N GLY A 132 -17.25 23.17 -26.16
CA GLY A 132 -17.65 24.57 -26.40
C GLY A 132 -17.08 25.21 -27.68
N GLY A 133 -16.49 24.40 -28.58
CA GLY A 133 -15.93 24.87 -29.84
C GLY A 133 -16.90 24.88 -31.03
N ILE A 134 -16.37 25.18 -32.22
CA ILE A 134 -17.15 25.40 -33.45
C ILE A 134 -17.39 24.10 -34.24
N ASP A 135 -18.52 24.04 -34.95
CA ASP A 135 -18.95 22.87 -35.74
C ASP A 135 -18.41 22.88 -37.17
N HIS A 136 -17.21 22.34 -37.34
CA HIS A 136 -16.50 22.24 -38.61
C HIS A 136 -17.02 21.13 -39.57
N ARG A 137 -18.30 20.73 -39.48
CA ARG A 137 -18.92 19.66 -40.32
C ARG A 137 -18.85 19.88 -41.83
N ASN A 138 -18.73 21.13 -42.26
CA ASN A 138 -18.68 21.53 -43.67
C ASN A 138 -17.26 21.93 -44.13
N ASP A 139 -16.32 22.10 -43.20
CA ASP A 139 -14.99 22.58 -43.50
C ASP A 139 -14.06 21.44 -43.95
N ARG A 140 -13.09 21.79 -44.80
CA ARG A 140 -11.99 20.90 -45.17
C ARG A 140 -10.77 21.23 -44.32
N LEU A 141 -10.59 20.46 -43.25
CA LEU A 141 -9.55 20.63 -42.23
C LEU A 141 -8.96 19.26 -41.89
N ASP A 142 -7.63 19.17 -41.90
CA ASP A 142 -6.92 18.00 -41.40
C ASP A 142 -6.85 17.99 -39.87
N TYR A 143 -6.59 16.82 -39.29
CA TYR A 143 -6.48 16.66 -37.84
C TYR A 143 -5.21 17.34 -37.30
N PRO A 144 -5.29 18.10 -36.20
CA PRO A 144 -4.18 18.93 -35.70
C PRO A 144 -2.98 18.13 -35.20
N SER A 145 -3.17 16.88 -34.74
CA SER A 145 -2.06 15.97 -34.43
C SER A 145 -2.47 14.50 -34.56
N SER A 146 -1.49 13.59 -34.51
CA SER A 146 -1.71 12.14 -34.48
C SER A 146 -0.58 11.39 -33.78
N ALA A 147 -0.93 10.28 -33.14
CA ALA A 147 0.01 9.30 -32.59
C ALA A 147 -0.08 7.99 -33.38
N VAL A 148 0.93 7.13 -33.25
CA VAL A 148 0.86 5.73 -33.72
C VAL A 148 0.84 4.81 -32.51
N ALA A 149 -0.18 3.97 -32.43
CA ALA A 149 -0.38 2.98 -31.39
C ALA A 149 -0.04 1.57 -31.91
N TYR A 150 0.96 0.95 -31.31
CA TYR A 150 1.29 -0.46 -31.49
C TYR A 150 0.87 -1.20 -30.22
N LEU A 151 -0.23 -1.95 -30.28
CA LEU A 151 -0.90 -2.56 -29.12
C LEU A 151 -0.68 -4.08 -29.10
N GLY A 152 -0.51 -4.66 -27.89
CA GLY A 152 -0.47 -6.11 -27.71
C GLY A 152 0.79 -6.80 -28.23
N ILE A 153 1.96 -6.15 -28.10
CA ILE A 153 3.27 -6.73 -28.44
C ILE A 153 3.72 -7.67 -27.31
N PRO A 154 4.03 -8.96 -27.56
CA PRO A 154 4.54 -9.86 -26.53
C PRO A 154 6.00 -9.54 -26.21
N TYR A 155 6.33 -9.36 -24.92
CA TYR A 155 7.71 -9.16 -24.48
C TYR A 155 8.32 -10.42 -23.83
N ALA A 156 7.49 -11.33 -23.31
CA ALA A 156 7.90 -12.59 -22.71
C ALA A 156 6.88 -13.71 -22.99
N GLN A 157 7.36 -14.95 -22.99
CA GLN A 157 6.54 -16.14 -23.27
C GLN A 157 5.40 -16.28 -22.25
N PRO A 158 4.23 -16.83 -22.66
CA PRO A 158 3.11 -17.06 -21.77
C PRO A 158 3.52 -17.87 -20.51
N PRO A 159 3.26 -17.36 -19.29
CA PRO A 159 3.66 -18.00 -18.02
C PRO A 159 2.74 -19.18 -17.63
N LEU A 160 2.31 -19.96 -18.62
CA LEU A 160 1.33 -21.05 -18.50
C LEU A 160 1.94 -22.34 -17.94
N GLY A 161 1.14 -23.09 -17.17
CA GLY A 161 1.48 -24.45 -16.71
C GLY A 161 2.86 -24.54 -16.04
N HIS A 162 3.83 -25.17 -16.71
CA HIS A 162 5.19 -25.32 -16.17
C HIS A 162 5.97 -24.01 -16.02
N ASN A 163 5.49 -22.90 -16.59
CA ASN A 163 6.04 -21.54 -16.40
C ASN A 163 5.30 -20.73 -15.31
N ARG A 164 4.21 -21.26 -14.75
CA ARG A 164 3.52 -20.61 -13.62
C ARG A 164 4.43 -20.62 -12.38
N PHE A 165 4.49 -19.49 -11.68
CA PHE A 165 5.42 -19.26 -10.56
C PHE A 165 6.90 -19.47 -10.93
N LYS A 166 7.29 -19.03 -12.14
CA LYS A 166 8.69 -18.86 -12.59
C LYS A 166 8.90 -17.48 -13.20
N GLY A 167 10.16 -17.07 -13.34
CA GLY A 167 10.51 -15.84 -14.07
C GLY A 167 10.10 -15.91 -15.56
N PRO A 168 9.81 -14.76 -16.19
CA PRO A 168 9.46 -14.70 -17.61
C PRO A 168 10.57 -15.29 -18.48
N GLN A 169 10.18 -15.91 -19.59
CA GLN A 169 11.12 -16.46 -20.57
C GLN A 169 11.13 -15.58 -21.83
N ALA A 170 12.29 -15.34 -22.42
CA ALA A 170 12.39 -14.52 -23.64
C ALA A 170 11.75 -15.22 -24.85
N HIS A 171 11.13 -14.45 -25.75
CA HIS A 171 10.71 -14.96 -27.06
C HIS A 171 11.90 -15.08 -28.03
N GLY A 172 11.77 -15.98 -29.01
CA GLY A 172 12.54 -15.89 -30.26
C GLY A 172 12.03 -14.77 -31.17
N PRO A 173 12.58 -14.62 -32.40
CA PRO A 173 12.10 -13.65 -33.37
C PRO A 173 10.60 -13.81 -33.66
N LEU A 174 9.85 -12.71 -33.59
CA LEU A 174 8.39 -12.66 -33.72
C LEU A 174 7.91 -12.56 -35.17
N GLY A 175 8.79 -12.21 -36.11
CA GLY A 175 8.45 -12.08 -37.52
C GLY A 175 7.57 -10.86 -37.79
N ASN A 176 6.39 -11.05 -38.38
CA ASN A 176 5.46 -9.96 -38.72
C ASN A 176 4.29 -9.94 -37.72
N VAL A 177 4.18 -8.87 -36.93
CA VAL A 177 3.21 -8.74 -35.83
C VAL A 177 2.19 -7.65 -36.14
N GLN A 178 0.89 -8.00 -36.12
CA GLN A 178 -0.22 -7.05 -36.27
C GLN A 178 -0.58 -6.48 -34.89
N ALA A 179 0.18 -5.47 -34.45
CA ALA A 179 0.04 -4.80 -33.16
C ALA A 179 -1.12 -3.78 -33.15
N LEU A 180 -2.33 -4.26 -33.47
CA LEU A 180 -3.50 -3.42 -33.77
C LEU A 180 -4.56 -3.38 -32.67
N ASN A 181 -4.50 -4.27 -31.68
CA ASN A 181 -5.50 -4.37 -30.60
C ASN A 181 -4.79 -4.69 -29.29
N PHE A 182 -5.39 -4.26 -28.18
CA PHE A 182 -4.95 -4.68 -26.85
C PHE A 182 -5.05 -6.21 -26.68
N LYS A 183 -4.25 -6.73 -25.75
CA LYS A 183 -4.27 -8.12 -25.32
C LYS A 183 -4.88 -8.22 -23.92
N ASP A 184 -5.24 -9.44 -23.53
CA ASP A 184 -5.86 -9.71 -22.23
C ASP A 184 -5.01 -9.17 -21.08
N SER A 185 -5.68 -8.66 -20.05
CA SER A 185 -5.01 -8.22 -18.82
C SER A 185 -4.64 -9.44 -17.97
N CYS A 186 -3.72 -9.29 -17.02
CA CYS A 186 -3.40 -10.41 -16.13
C CYS A 186 -4.58 -10.76 -15.21
N ILE A 187 -4.65 -12.02 -14.79
CA ILE A 187 -5.67 -12.49 -13.84
C ILE A 187 -5.64 -11.66 -12.55
N GLN A 188 -6.83 -11.22 -12.15
CA GLN A 188 -7.11 -10.39 -10.98
C GLN A 188 -8.54 -10.71 -10.48
N HIS A 189 -8.89 -10.25 -9.28
CA HIS A 189 -10.20 -10.56 -8.67
C HIS A 189 -11.38 -10.08 -9.52
N ILE A 190 -12.52 -10.77 -9.43
CA ILE A 190 -13.72 -10.48 -10.24
C ILE A 190 -14.24 -9.03 -10.07
N ASP A 191 -14.10 -8.45 -8.88
CA ASP A 191 -14.51 -7.06 -8.58
C ASP A 191 -13.75 -5.99 -9.41
N TYR A 192 -12.61 -6.35 -10.00
CA TYR A 192 -11.79 -5.48 -10.83
C TYR A 192 -11.95 -5.73 -12.33
N LYS A 193 -12.85 -6.64 -12.72
CA LYS A 193 -13.09 -7.09 -14.10
C LYS A 193 -14.40 -6.54 -14.65
N GLY A 194 -14.49 -6.49 -15.98
CA GLY A 194 -15.66 -6.04 -16.73
C GLY A 194 -15.35 -4.89 -17.68
N GLN A 195 -16.19 -4.72 -18.70
CA GLN A 195 -16.00 -3.71 -19.75
C GLN A 195 -15.95 -2.29 -19.18
N HIS A 196 -16.84 -1.95 -18.24
CA HIS A 196 -16.87 -0.65 -17.57
C HIS A 196 -15.60 -0.33 -16.76
N MET A 197 -14.89 -1.36 -16.29
CA MET A 197 -13.61 -1.23 -15.57
C MET A 197 -12.41 -1.08 -16.52
N GLY A 198 -12.62 -1.15 -17.84
CA GLY A 198 -11.54 -1.20 -18.83
C GLY A 198 -10.83 -2.56 -18.91
N VAL A 199 -11.29 -3.55 -18.15
CA VAL A 199 -10.71 -4.91 -18.06
C VAL A 199 -11.74 -5.94 -18.53
N PRO A 200 -12.11 -5.96 -19.83
CA PRO A 200 -13.17 -6.84 -20.34
C PRO A 200 -12.78 -8.33 -20.32
N SER A 201 -11.48 -8.63 -20.43
CA SER A 201 -10.94 -9.99 -20.49
C SER A 201 -9.61 -10.10 -19.75
N THR A 202 -9.35 -11.28 -19.18
CA THR A 202 -8.12 -11.57 -18.42
C THR A 202 -7.61 -12.97 -18.72
N SER A 203 -6.30 -13.11 -18.89
CA SER A 203 -5.61 -14.38 -19.16
C SER A 203 -4.37 -14.53 -18.27
N GLU A 204 -3.85 -15.75 -18.18
CA GLU A 204 -2.47 -15.97 -17.73
C GLU A 204 -1.46 -15.63 -18.86
N ASP A 205 -1.86 -15.80 -20.12
CA ASP A 205 -1.15 -15.20 -21.26
C ASP A 205 -1.45 -13.69 -21.31
N CYS A 206 -0.69 -12.93 -20.53
CA CYS A 206 -0.89 -11.49 -20.36
C CYS A 206 0.39 -10.65 -20.50
N LEU A 207 1.55 -11.24 -20.81
CA LEU A 207 2.87 -10.56 -20.82
C LEU A 207 3.10 -9.75 -22.11
N TYR A 208 2.25 -8.74 -22.28
CA TYR A 208 2.19 -7.85 -23.43
C TYR A 208 2.43 -6.39 -23.06
N LEU A 209 2.97 -5.62 -24.01
CA LEU A 209 3.16 -4.17 -23.95
C LEU A 209 2.52 -3.45 -25.13
N ASN A 210 2.32 -2.15 -24.94
CA ASN A 210 1.72 -1.22 -25.88
C ASN A 210 2.66 -0.01 -26.04
N ILE A 211 2.81 0.52 -27.25
CA ILE A 211 3.71 1.64 -27.57
C ILE A 211 2.93 2.73 -28.31
N TYR A 212 2.98 3.96 -27.79
CA TYR A 212 2.45 5.16 -28.42
C TYR A 212 3.63 6.07 -28.81
N THR A 213 3.75 6.42 -30.09
CA THR A 213 4.87 7.21 -30.63
C THR A 213 4.35 8.38 -31.49
N PRO A 214 5.06 9.54 -31.56
CA PRO A 214 4.64 10.66 -32.40
C PRO A 214 4.57 10.27 -33.88
N ASN A 215 3.49 10.63 -34.58
CA ASN A 215 3.33 10.29 -36.00
C ASN A 215 4.03 11.29 -36.94
N LEU A 216 5.34 11.47 -36.76
CA LEU A 216 6.13 12.46 -37.51
C LEU A 216 6.77 11.87 -38.78
N ALA A 217 7.05 12.74 -39.77
CA ALA A 217 7.61 12.32 -41.06
C ALA A 217 9.07 11.87 -40.98
N ASP A 218 9.86 12.50 -40.10
CA ASP A 218 11.25 12.10 -39.85
C ASP A 218 11.31 10.80 -39.02
N VAL A 219 11.86 9.75 -39.63
CA VAL A 219 12.09 8.42 -39.01
C VAL A 219 13.45 8.30 -38.32
N ASN A 220 14.34 9.28 -38.48
CA ASN A 220 15.67 9.31 -37.84
C ASN A 220 15.64 10.02 -36.49
N ARG A 221 14.71 10.97 -36.28
CA ARG A 221 14.48 11.59 -34.98
C ARG A 221 14.20 10.54 -33.89
N ARG A 222 14.73 10.77 -32.70
CA ARG A 222 14.53 9.93 -31.53
C ARG A 222 13.94 10.77 -30.39
N PHE A 223 13.04 10.17 -29.62
CA PHE A 223 12.29 10.84 -28.56
C PHE A 223 12.53 10.16 -27.22
N ALA A 224 12.49 10.92 -26.12
CA ALA A 224 12.57 10.34 -24.79
C ALA A 224 11.43 9.33 -24.55
N VAL A 225 11.72 8.28 -23.80
CA VAL A 225 10.83 7.13 -23.60
C VAL A 225 10.29 7.15 -22.18
N MET A 226 8.97 7.13 -22.05
CA MET A 226 8.25 7.09 -20.79
C MET A 226 7.55 5.75 -20.63
N VAL A 227 8.01 4.93 -19.67
CA VAL A 227 7.49 3.59 -19.42
C VAL A 227 6.55 3.64 -18.21
N HIS A 228 5.25 3.52 -18.47
CA HIS A 228 4.21 3.45 -17.46
C HIS A 228 4.16 2.05 -16.84
N ILE A 229 4.35 1.98 -15.52
CA ILE A 229 4.02 0.81 -14.71
C ILE A 229 2.68 1.12 -14.03
N HIS A 230 1.64 0.35 -14.32
CA HIS A 230 0.33 0.60 -13.72
C HIS A 230 0.32 0.31 -12.21
N GLY A 231 -0.47 1.09 -11.48
CA GLY A 231 -0.82 0.83 -10.09
C GLY A 231 -1.87 -0.29 -9.93
N GLY A 232 -2.54 -0.31 -8.78
CA GLY A 232 -3.55 -1.34 -8.43
C GLY A 232 -3.06 -2.35 -7.39
N GLU A 233 -2.41 -1.88 -6.32
CA GLU A 233 -2.11 -2.65 -5.09
C GLU A 233 -1.46 -4.03 -5.31
N PHE A 234 -0.74 -4.20 -6.42
CA PHE A 234 -0.13 -5.44 -6.91
C PHE A 234 -1.12 -6.60 -7.21
N ASP A 235 -2.42 -6.46 -6.97
CA ASP A 235 -3.45 -7.48 -7.21
C ASP A 235 -4.45 -7.16 -8.33
N HIS A 236 -4.48 -5.91 -8.83
CA HIS A 236 -5.35 -5.47 -9.93
C HIS A 236 -4.70 -4.43 -10.85
N GLY A 237 -5.42 -4.05 -11.91
CA GLY A 237 -4.97 -3.09 -12.91
C GLY A 237 -4.55 -3.71 -14.25
N SER A 238 -4.15 -2.86 -15.18
CA SER A 238 -3.71 -3.23 -16.53
C SER A 238 -3.02 -2.05 -17.21
N GLY A 239 -1.95 -2.30 -17.95
CA GLY A 239 -1.28 -1.30 -18.79
C GLY A 239 -2.16 -0.79 -19.93
N ASN A 240 -3.24 -1.51 -20.25
CA ASN A 240 -4.21 -1.07 -21.26
C ASN A 240 -5.07 0.13 -20.79
N LEU A 241 -5.05 0.48 -19.49
CA LEU A 241 -5.90 1.53 -18.90
C LEU A 241 -5.34 2.96 -19.07
N PHE A 242 -4.06 3.11 -19.45
CA PHE A 242 -3.41 4.42 -19.64
C PHE A 242 -3.31 4.77 -21.13
N PRO A 243 -4.11 5.72 -21.65
CA PRO A 243 -4.06 6.13 -23.05
C PRO A 243 -2.91 7.11 -23.29
N GLY A 244 -1.75 6.59 -23.70
CA GLY A 244 -0.55 7.40 -23.97
C GLY A 244 -0.61 8.30 -25.21
N HIS A 245 -1.73 8.35 -25.93
CA HIS A 245 -1.85 9.00 -27.24
C HIS A 245 -1.57 10.51 -27.19
N MET A 246 -2.20 11.26 -26.27
CA MET A 246 -2.03 12.72 -26.19
C MET A 246 -0.65 13.12 -25.68
N LEU A 247 -0.14 12.41 -24.66
CA LEU A 247 1.19 12.63 -24.13
C LEU A 247 2.26 12.41 -25.22
N ALA A 248 2.14 11.34 -26.01
CA ALA A 248 3.04 11.11 -27.14
C ALA A 248 2.91 12.18 -28.23
N ALA A 249 1.68 12.50 -28.65
CA ALA A 249 1.42 13.39 -29.79
C ALA A 249 1.69 14.87 -29.53
N SER A 250 1.43 15.38 -28.33
CA SER A 250 1.65 16.79 -27.99
C SER A 250 3.05 17.05 -27.43
N GLN A 251 3.58 16.14 -26.60
CA GLN A 251 4.87 16.37 -25.93
C GLN A 251 6.07 15.73 -26.64
N GLU A 252 5.89 15.09 -27.80
CA GLU A 252 6.96 14.45 -28.57
C GLU A 252 7.80 13.47 -27.72
N VAL A 253 7.12 12.47 -27.13
CA VAL A 253 7.71 11.38 -26.35
C VAL A 253 7.17 10.04 -26.82
N VAL A 254 7.92 8.95 -26.61
CA VAL A 254 7.38 7.59 -26.80
C VAL A 254 6.85 7.10 -25.45
N VAL A 255 5.56 6.80 -25.36
CA VAL A 255 4.93 6.24 -24.16
C VAL A 255 4.80 4.73 -24.34
N VAL A 256 5.32 3.96 -23.39
CA VAL A 256 5.14 2.50 -23.32
C VAL A 256 4.28 2.19 -22.10
N THR A 257 3.28 1.31 -22.26
CA THR A 257 2.51 0.74 -21.15
C THR A 257 2.56 -0.78 -21.23
N PHE A 258 2.49 -1.51 -20.12
CA PHE A 258 2.57 -2.97 -20.17
C PHE A 258 1.86 -3.65 -18.99
N ASN A 259 1.54 -4.93 -19.18
CA ASN A 259 0.96 -5.79 -18.15
C ASN A 259 2.05 -6.63 -17.48
N TYR A 260 1.97 -6.82 -16.16
CA TYR A 260 2.80 -7.76 -15.38
C TYR A 260 1.91 -8.65 -14.51
N ARG A 261 2.36 -9.84 -14.09
CA ARG A 261 1.53 -10.74 -13.27
C ARG A 261 1.16 -10.11 -11.93
N LEU A 262 -0.08 -10.33 -11.52
CA LEU A 262 -0.72 -9.73 -10.34
C LEU A 262 -1.10 -10.79 -9.29
N GLY A 263 -1.35 -10.32 -8.07
CA GLY A 263 -1.80 -11.11 -6.94
C GLY A 263 -0.88 -12.29 -6.64
N ALA A 264 -1.47 -13.43 -6.28
CA ALA A 264 -0.72 -14.66 -6.05
C ALA A 264 0.16 -15.07 -7.25
N LEU A 265 -0.33 -14.94 -8.49
CA LEU A 265 0.41 -15.33 -9.70
C LEU A 265 1.65 -14.44 -9.94
N GLY A 266 1.61 -13.19 -9.48
CA GLY A 266 2.75 -12.26 -9.52
C GLY A 266 3.68 -12.36 -8.30
N PHE A 267 3.16 -12.67 -7.12
CA PHE A 267 3.85 -12.32 -5.87
C PHE A 267 3.85 -13.39 -4.77
N LEU A 268 3.19 -14.54 -4.94
CA LEU A 268 3.16 -15.61 -3.93
C LEU A 268 4.57 -16.10 -3.59
N ALA A 269 4.95 -16.00 -2.30
CA ALA A 269 6.26 -16.39 -1.79
C ALA A 269 6.14 -17.28 -0.55
N THR A 270 6.88 -18.39 -0.49
CA THR A 270 6.83 -19.36 0.62
C THR A 270 7.89 -19.11 1.69
N GLY A 271 8.67 -18.02 1.59
CA GLY A 271 9.84 -17.78 2.44
C GLY A 271 10.93 -18.86 2.32
N ASP A 272 10.95 -19.59 1.20
CA ASP A 272 11.91 -20.64 0.86
C ASP A 272 12.03 -20.82 -0.67
N TYR A 273 12.80 -21.81 -1.12
CA TYR A 273 13.05 -22.06 -2.54
C TYR A 273 11.84 -22.62 -3.34
N ALA A 274 10.71 -23.02 -2.71
CA ALA A 274 9.56 -23.57 -3.43
C ALA A 274 8.82 -22.49 -4.25
N SER A 275 8.71 -21.28 -3.69
CA SER A 275 8.23 -20.07 -4.33
C SER A 275 9.02 -18.84 -3.84
N PRO A 276 10.02 -18.36 -4.59
CA PRO A 276 10.78 -17.16 -4.22
C PRO A 276 10.01 -15.84 -4.40
N GLY A 277 8.81 -15.85 -4.99
CA GLY A 277 8.01 -14.64 -5.25
C GLY A 277 8.61 -13.72 -6.33
N ASN A 278 8.19 -12.44 -6.30
CA ASN A 278 8.63 -11.36 -7.20
C ASN A 278 8.47 -11.63 -8.72
N TYR A 279 7.58 -12.55 -9.13
CA TYR A 279 7.35 -12.86 -10.55
C TYR A 279 6.85 -11.63 -11.33
N GLY A 280 5.98 -10.82 -10.74
CA GLY A 280 5.52 -9.54 -11.32
C GLY A 280 6.64 -8.50 -11.45
N LEU A 281 7.60 -8.44 -10.52
CA LEU A 281 8.79 -7.58 -10.68
C LEU A 281 9.72 -8.10 -11.78
N LEU A 282 9.89 -9.42 -11.92
CA LEU A 282 10.67 -10.00 -13.01
C LEU A 282 10.02 -9.75 -14.38
N ASP A 283 8.69 -9.80 -14.46
CA ASP A 283 7.92 -9.42 -15.66
C ASP A 283 8.18 -7.96 -16.04
N GLN A 284 8.10 -7.04 -15.07
CA GLN A 284 8.44 -5.63 -15.27
C GLN A 284 9.90 -5.45 -15.72
N ALA A 285 10.86 -6.15 -15.11
CA ALA A 285 12.26 -6.10 -15.51
C ALA A 285 12.47 -6.59 -16.96
N ALA A 286 11.77 -7.65 -17.38
CA ALA A 286 11.79 -8.14 -18.75
C ALA A 286 11.16 -7.15 -19.74
N ALA A 287 10.07 -6.48 -19.38
CA ALA A 287 9.47 -5.43 -20.20
C ALA A 287 10.40 -4.20 -20.33
N ILE A 288 11.03 -3.76 -19.24
CA ILE A 288 12.00 -2.65 -19.24
C ILE A 288 13.22 -2.98 -20.10
N GLN A 289 13.75 -4.22 -20.01
CA GLN A 289 14.85 -4.68 -20.85
C GLN A 289 14.45 -4.76 -22.34
N TRP A 290 13.26 -5.27 -22.65
CA TRP A 290 12.71 -5.28 -24.01
C TRP A 290 12.63 -3.86 -24.60
N VAL A 291 12.19 -2.88 -23.80
CA VAL A 291 12.16 -1.46 -24.23
C VAL A 291 13.58 -0.96 -24.50
N ARG A 292 14.53 -1.19 -23.59
CA ARG A 292 15.94 -0.82 -23.75
C ARG A 292 16.56 -1.39 -25.04
N ASP A 293 16.20 -2.60 -25.43
CA ASP A 293 16.75 -3.29 -26.60
C ASP A 293 16.06 -2.93 -27.94
N TYR A 294 14.75 -2.65 -27.94
CA TYR A 294 13.96 -2.58 -29.18
C TYR A 294 13.25 -1.25 -29.46
N ILE A 295 13.15 -0.31 -28.50
CA ILE A 295 12.36 0.92 -28.68
C ILE A 295 12.89 1.85 -29.78
N ALA A 296 14.16 1.72 -30.16
CA ALA A 296 14.78 2.43 -31.27
C ALA A 296 14.10 2.18 -32.63
N GLY A 297 13.42 1.04 -32.82
CA GLY A 297 12.61 0.75 -34.01
C GLY A 297 11.25 1.48 -34.04
N PHE A 298 10.84 2.05 -32.90
CA PHE A 298 9.60 2.82 -32.71
C PHE A 298 9.89 4.32 -32.47
N SER A 299 11.06 4.79 -32.92
CA SER A 299 11.59 6.16 -32.72
C SER A 299 11.88 6.56 -31.26
N GLY A 300 11.90 5.63 -30.30
CA GLY A 300 12.34 5.93 -28.94
C GLY A 300 13.87 5.98 -28.82
N ASP A 301 14.39 6.87 -27.98
CA ASP A 301 15.80 6.87 -27.59
C ASP A 301 16.02 5.90 -26.39
N PRO A 302 16.73 4.78 -26.58
CA PRO A 302 16.99 3.83 -25.49
C PRO A 302 17.93 4.40 -24.42
N SER A 303 18.57 5.56 -24.62
CA SER A 303 19.41 6.27 -23.63
C SER A 303 18.65 7.31 -22.79
N HIS A 304 17.37 7.55 -23.10
CA HIS A 304 16.50 8.48 -22.39
C HIS A 304 15.20 7.78 -21.93
N ILE A 305 15.33 6.68 -21.20
CA ILE A 305 14.21 5.92 -20.63
C ILE A 305 13.92 6.41 -19.20
N THR A 306 12.63 6.65 -18.95
CA THR A 306 12.08 7.12 -17.68
C THR A 306 10.93 6.21 -17.25
N LEU A 307 11.02 5.61 -16.06
CA LEU A 307 9.88 4.88 -15.48
C LEU A 307 8.93 5.85 -14.80
N PHE A 308 7.61 5.64 -14.93
CA PHE A 308 6.61 6.38 -14.17
C PHE A 308 5.38 5.54 -13.85
N GLY A 309 4.56 5.98 -12.91
CA GLY A 309 3.25 5.39 -12.63
C GLY A 309 2.71 5.76 -11.25
N PRO A 310 1.48 5.35 -10.92
CA PRO A 310 0.82 5.64 -9.65
C PRO A 310 1.01 4.49 -8.64
N GLY A 311 1.15 4.80 -7.35
CA GLY A 311 1.01 3.83 -6.26
C GLY A 311 1.94 2.62 -6.38
N ALA A 312 1.39 1.43 -6.56
CA ALA A 312 2.17 0.20 -6.79
C ALA A 312 3.12 0.28 -8.00
N GLY A 313 2.78 1.09 -9.02
CA GLY A 313 3.65 1.39 -10.16
C GLY A 313 4.85 2.29 -9.77
N ALA A 314 4.60 3.33 -8.97
CA ALA A 314 5.66 4.19 -8.41
C ALA A 314 6.61 3.42 -7.48
N ALA A 315 6.05 2.58 -6.61
CA ALA A 315 6.82 1.68 -5.74
C ALA A 315 7.66 0.69 -6.56
N SER A 316 7.07 0.08 -7.59
CA SER A 316 7.79 -0.79 -8.54
C SER A 316 8.96 -0.06 -9.21
N ALA A 317 8.73 1.16 -9.73
CA ALA A 317 9.77 1.96 -10.37
C ALA A 317 10.93 2.30 -9.39
N GLY A 318 10.61 2.60 -8.13
CA GLY A 318 11.61 2.81 -7.07
C GLY A 318 12.40 1.55 -6.69
N LEU A 319 11.78 0.37 -6.74
CA LEU A 319 12.47 -0.92 -6.55
C LEU A 319 13.43 -1.21 -7.72
N HIS A 320 12.98 -1.02 -8.97
CA HIS A 320 13.84 -1.17 -10.16
C HIS A 320 15.02 -0.20 -10.17
N PHE A 321 14.82 1.03 -9.67
CA PHE A 321 15.88 2.04 -9.55
C PHE A 321 17.04 1.56 -8.68
N ILE A 322 16.70 1.01 -7.52
CA ILE A 322 17.67 0.45 -6.57
C ILE A 322 18.30 -0.84 -7.12
N HIS A 323 17.51 -1.70 -7.77
CA HIS A 323 18.02 -2.91 -8.43
C HIS A 323 19.07 -2.60 -9.50
N GLN A 324 18.86 -1.59 -10.35
CA GLN A 324 19.79 -1.26 -11.43
C GLN A 324 21.05 -0.52 -10.97
N MET A 325 20.95 0.32 -9.93
CA MET A 325 22.15 0.86 -9.27
C MET A 325 22.97 -0.27 -8.61
N ASN A 326 22.32 -1.23 -7.95
CA ASN A 326 22.99 -2.39 -7.36
C ASN A 326 23.72 -3.26 -8.41
N ARG A 327 23.09 -3.54 -9.56
CA ARG A 327 23.70 -4.29 -10.67
C ARG A 327 24.68 -3.46 -11.52
N ARG A 328 24.80 -2.15 -11.26
CA ARG A 328 25.65 -1.19 -12.00
C ARG A 328 25.39 -1.16 -13.52
N ASN A 329 24.20 -1.59 -13.95
CA ASN A 329 23.78 -1.66 -15.34
C ASN A 329 22.42 -0.97 -15.51
N LEU A 330 22.44 0.26 -16.00
CA LEU A 330 21.26 1.11 -16.16
C LEU A 330 20.59 0.83 -17.52
N ALA A 331 19.44 0.14 -17.48
CA ALA A 331 18.52 0.06 -18.62
C ALA A 331 17.61 1.31 -18.72
N PHE A 332 17.47 2.09 -17.64
CA PHE A 332 16.80 3.39 -17.64
C PHE A 332 17.52 4.40 -16.73
N GLN A 333 17.17 5.68 -16.86
CA GLN A 333 17.89 6.78 -16.23
C GLN A 333 17.06 7.50 -15.14
N ARG A 334 15.74 7.56 -15.29
CA ARG A 334 14.89 8.44 -14.46
C ARG A 334 13.66 7.73 -13.91
N VAL A 335 13.15 8.21 -12.77
CA VAL A 335 11.88 7.75 -12.16
C VAL A 335 10.97 8.94 -11.88
N ILE A 336 9.67 8.78 -12.15
CA ILE A 336 8.61 9.65 -11.65
C ILE A 336 7.67 8.81 -10.77
N ALA A 337 7.79 8.96 -9.46
CA ALA A 337 7.04 8.22 -8.45
C ALA A 337 5.86 9.05 -7.92
N ALA A 338 4.66 8.82 -8.49
CA ALA A 338 3.43 9.48 -8.09
C ALA A 338 2.66 8.65 -7.06
N GLY A 339 2.44 9.19 -5.86
CA GLY A 339 1.62 8.55 -4.83
C GLY A 339 2.09 7.15 -4.43
N GLY A 340 3.38 6.84 -4.53
CA GLY A 340 3.95 5.56 -4.10
C GLY A 340 5.47 5.61 -3.94
N SER A 341 5.99 4.83 -3.00
CA SER A 341 7.41 4.80 -2.63
C SER A 341 7.84 3.36 -2.32
N PRO A 342 9.06 2.94 -2.69
CA PRO A 342 9.59 1.61 -2.33
C PRO A 342 9.85 1.46 -0.82
N LEU A 343 9.66 2.53 -0.04
CA LEU A 343 9.81 2.55 1.43
C LEU A 343 8.46 2.50 2.18
N ALA A 344 7.33 2.35 1.48
CA ALA A 344 6.04 2.15 2.14
C ALA A 344 5.91 0.70 2.63
N GLU A 345 5.28 0.47 3.79
CA GLU A 345 5.08 -0.89 4.33
C GLU A 345 4.39 -1.83 3.33
N TRP A 346 3.35 -1.33 2.65
CA TRP A 346 2.61 -2.08 1.64
C TRP A 346 3.41 -2.37 0.35
N ALA A 347 4.59 -1.77 0.17
CA ALA A 347 5.42 -1.90 -1.03
C ALA A 347 6.47 -3.02 -0.95
N LEU A 348 6.79 -3.56 0.24
CA LEU A 348 7.76 -4.64 0.40
C LEU A 348 7.53 -5.43 1.70
N ASP A 349 7.15 -6.71 1.56
CA ASP A 349 7.17 -7.66 2.67
C ASP A 349 8.60 -8.17 2.94
N GLN A 350 8.93 -8.30 4.23
CA GLN A 350 10.23 -8.73 4.72
C GLN A 350 10.14 -9.88 5.74
N ASP A 351 8.93 -10.28 6.16
CA ASP A 351 8.74 -11.39 7.08
C ASP A 351 8.45 -12.71 6.33
N PRO A 352 9.38 -13.69 6.32
CA PRO A 352 9.14 -14.98 5.67
C PRO A 352 8.03 -15.81 6.33
N ILE A 353 7.65 -15.53 7.58
CA ILE A 353 6.52 -16.18 8.26
C ILE A 353 5.21 -15.64 7.69
N ARG A 354 5.04 -14.32 7.60
CA ARG A 354 3.91 -13.66 6.91
C ARG A 354 3.73 -14.18 5.48
N MET A 355 4.79 -14.16 4.67
CA MET A 355 4.77 -14.65 3.28
C MET A 355 4.23 -16.10 3.20
N ARG A 356 4.77 -16.99 4.04
CA ARG A 356 4.38 -18.41 4.06
C ARG A 356 2.94 -18.61 4.55
N ASN A 357 2.51 -17.88 5.58
CA ASN A 357 1.15 -17.92 6.09
C ASN A 357 0.12 -17.44 5.06
N MET A 358 0.38 -16.34 4.36
CA MET A 358 -0.48 -15.86 3.27
C MET A 358 -0.54 -16.87 2.11
N SER A 359 0.58 -17.52 1.79
CA SER A 359 0.64 -18.58 0.77
C SER A 359 -0.18 -19.82 1.14
N TRP A 360 -0.12 -20.27 2.41
CA TRP A 360 -0.97 -21.37 2.91
C TRP A 360 -2.46 -21.01 2.88
N LEU A 361 -2.84 -19.85 3.41
CA LEU A 361 -4.23 -19.37 3.40
C LEU A 361 -4.79 -19.28 1.97
N TYR A 362 -4.00 -18.82 1.00
CA TYR A 362 -4.41 -18.81 -0.40
C TYR A 362 -4.53 -20.22 -0.99
N GLY A 363 -3.60 -21.12 -0.62
CA GLY A 363 -3.67 -22.54 -0.93
C GLY A 363 -5.01 -23.15 -0.52
N GLU A 364 -5.42 -22.97 0.72
CA GLU A 364 -6.72 -23.43 1.23
C GLU A 364 -7.91 -22.85 0.44
N LYS A 365 -7.87 -21.55 0.11
CA LYS A 365 -8.92 -20.88 -0.68
C LYS A 365 -9.09 -21.44 -2.10
N VAL A 366 -8.02 -21.97 -2.72
CA VAL A 366 -8.10 -22.69 -3.99
C VAL A 366 -8.16 -24.22 -3.83
N GLY A 367 -8.30 -24.75 -2.61
CA GLY A 367 -8.39 -26.19 -2.33
C GLY A 367 -7.07 -26.95 -2.42
N CYS A 368 -5.92 -26.26 -2.41
CA CYS A 368 -4.58 -26.83 -2.34
C CYS A 368 -4.10 -26.98 -0.88
N TYR A 369 -4.68 -27.94 -0.16
CA TYR A 369 -4.20 -28.35 1.17
C TYR A 369 -2.88 -29.14 1.03
N ALA A 370 -1.85 -28.74 1.77
CA ALA A 370 -0.53 -29.39 1.71
C ALA A 370 0.22 -29.30 3.05
N ASP A 371 1.00 -30.34 3.35
CA ASP A 371 1.87 -30.46 4.53
C ASP A 371 3.27 -29.82 4.34
N SER A 372 3.55 -29.31 3.14
CA SER A 372 4.84 -28.71 2.78
C SER A 372 4.69 -27.65 1.69
N THR A 373 5.59 -26.66 1.71
CA THR A 373 5.62 -25.56 0.74
C THR A 373 5.86 -26.04 -0.69
N TRP A 374 6.63 -27.13 -0.88
CA TRP A 374 6.80 -27.74 -2.19
C TRP A 374 5.49 -28.32 -2.75
N ARG A 375 4.76 -29.14 -1.97
CA ARG A 375 3.48 -29.74 -2.40
C ARG A 375 2.38 -28.71 -2.60
N LEU A 376 2.38 -27.63 -1.81
CA LEU A 376 1.53 -26.45 -2.05
C LEU A 376 1.78 -25.90 -3.46
N MET A 377 3.04 -25.62 -3.80
CA MET A 377 3.41 -25.08 -5.12
C MET A 377 3.23 -26.08 -6.26
N GLU A 378 3.35 -27.37 -6.01
CA GLU A 378 3.02 -28.43 -6.96
C GLU A 378 1.52 -28.43 -7.29
N CYS A 379 0.63 -28.38 -6.28
CA CYS A 379 -0.81 -28.26 -6.46
C CYS A 379 -1.21 -26.96 -7.19
N LEU A 380 -0.62 -25.82 -6.80
CA LEU A 380 -0.88 -24.52 -7.45
C LEU A 380 -0.40 -24.49 -8.92
N ARG A 381 0.63 -25.26 -9.28
CA ARG A 381 1.06 -25.47 -10.68
C ARG A 381 0.19 -26.49 -11.41
N SER A 382 -0.38 -27.48 -10.73
CA SER A 382 -1.24 -28.51 -11.34
C SER A 382 -2.69 -28.07 -11.56
N LYS A 383 -3.14 -26.94 -10.96
CA LYS A 383 -4.40 -26.29 -11.35
C LYS A 383 -4.38 -25.99 -12.84
N GLY A 384 -5.44 -26.34 -13.57
CA GLY A 384 -5.52 -26.11 -15.02
C GLY A 384 -5.53 -24.63 -15.40
N ASN A 385 -5.62 -24.34 -16.70
CA ASN A 385 -5.72 -22.97 -17.23
C ASN A 385 -7.12 -22.32 -16.95
N SER A 386 -7.91 -22.89 -16.05
CA SER A 386 -9.22 -22.36 -15.66
C SER A 386 -9.03 -21.20 -14.67
N SER A 387 -8.89 -20.00 -15.22
CA SER A 387 -8.65 -18.76 -14.47
C SER A 387 -9.70 -18.43 -13.41
N SER A 388 -10.85 -19.11 -13.38
CA SER A 388 -11.94 -18.95 -12.41
C SER A 388 -11.49 -19.11 -10.96
N GLU A 389 -10.69 -20.14 -10.63
CA GLU A 389 -10.25 -20.37 -9.25
C GLU A 389 -9.41 -19.19 -8.73
N PHE A 390 -8.40 -18.77 -9.49
CA PHE A 390 -7.54 -17.64 -9.16
C PHE A 390 -8.27 -16.28 -9.25
N THR A 391 -9.34 -16.17 -10.06
CA THR A 391 -10.20 -14.96 -10.16
C THR A 391 -11.13 -14.81 -8.95
N LEU A 392 -11.49 -15.89 -8.25
CA LEU A 392 -12.46 -15.88 -7.15
C LEU A 392 -11.81 -16.04 -5.76
N ALA A 393 -10.58 -16.55 -5.68
CA ALA A 393 -9.88 -16.72 -4.40
C ALA A 393 -9.35 -15.38 -3.86
N THR A 394 -9.87 -14.97 -2.70
CA THR A 394 -9.40 -13.81 -1.94
C THR A 394 -8.89 -14.22 -0.56
N VAL A 395 -7.90 -13.48 -0.06
CA VAL A 395 -7.33 -13.60 1.28
C VAL A 395 -7.17 -12.21 1.87
N GLU A 396 -7.65 -12.02 3.10
CA GLU A 396 -7.48 -10.78 3.85
C GLU A 396 -6.29 -10.97 4.81
N PRO A 397 -5.27 -10.08 4.79
CA PRO A 397 -4.12 -10.19 5.67
C PRO A 397 -4.49 -9.81 7.11
N THR A 398 -4.03 -10.60 8.09
CA THR A 398 -4.16 -10.25 9.52
C THR A 398 -3.10 -9.24 9.98
N VAL A 399 -1.97 -9.18 9.26
CA VAL A 399 -0.84 -8.28 9.50
C VAL A 399 -0.37 -7.72 8.14
N GLY A 400 -0.03 -6.44 8.10
CA GLY A 400 0.30 -5.66 6.90
C GLY A 400 -0.91 -5.37 6.01
N ARG A 401 -0.83 -4.33 5.16
CA ARG A 401 -1.98 -3.84 4.39
C ARG A 401 -2.41 -4.78 3.26
N LEU A 402 -1.46 -5.25 2.46
CA LEU A 402 -1.74 -5.95 1.20
C LEU A 402 -1.40 -7.45 1.31
N PRO A 403 -2.25 -8.35 0.80
CA PRO A 403 -1.98 -9.78 0.81
C PRO A 403 -0.86 -10.18 -0.16
N TRP A 404 -0.64 -9.37 -1.21
CA TRP A 404 0.32 -9.60 -2.29
C TRP A 404 1.13 -8.35 -2.55
N GLY A 405 2.40 -8.52 -2.90
CA GLY A 405 3.33 -7.44 -3.20
C GLY A 405 4.77 -7.96 -3.25
N PRO A 406 5.74 -7.08 -3.54
CA PRO A 406 7.15 -7.42 -3.51
C PRO A 406 7.59 -8.07 -2.18
N VAL A 407 8.56 -8.97 -2.27
CA VAL A 407 9.16 -9.69 -1.13
C VAL A 407 10.68 -9.59 -1.17
N LEU A 408 11.33 -9.72 -0.01
CA LEU A 408 12.79 -9.90 0.07
C LEU A 408 13.21 -11.29 -0.45
N ASP A 409 13.71 -11.41 -1.69
CA ASP A 409 14.03 -12.71 -2.32
C ASP A 409 15.50 -13.15 -2.19
N ARG A 410 16.30 -12.43 -1.38
CA ARG A 410 17.76 -12.62 -1.22
C ARG A 410 18.22 -14.02 -0.78
N HIS A 411 17.36 -14.73 -0.07
CA HIS A 411 17.65 -16.07 0.49
C HIS A 411 16.90 -17.19 -0.27
N THR A 412 16.06 -16.83 -1.24
CA THR A 412 15.19 -17.75 -1.99
C THR A 412 15.52 -17.77 -3.49
N ARG A 413 16.31 -16.81 -3.99
CA ARG A 413 16.77 -16.72 -5.38
C ARG A 413 18.24 -16.28 -5.44
N SER A 414 18.98 -16.79 -6.43
CA SER A 414 20.38 -16.42 -6.69
C SER A 414 20.51 -15.05 -7.36
N ASP A 415 19.86 -14.85 -8.52
CA ASP A 415 19.70 -13.53 -9.14
C ASP A 415 18.46 -12.84 -8.54
N SER A 416 18.60 -12.40 -7.29
CA SER A 416 17.55 -11.76 -6.50
C SER A 416 17.24 -10.35 -7.01
N ILE A 417 15.95 -10.02 -7.16
CA ILE A 417 15.53 -8.69 -7.60
C ILE A 417 15.41 -7.69 -6.45
N VAL A 418 15.07 -8.15 -5.24
CA VAL A 418 15.09 -7.35 -3.99
C VAL A 418 15.99 -8.06 -2.96
N TYR A 419 17.30 -7.85 -3.12
CA TYR A 419 18.34 -8.50 -2.30
C TYR A 419 18.46 -7.92 -0.88
N MET A 420 18.07 -6.67 -0.68
CA MET A 420 18.03 -5.99 0.62
C MET A 420 16.93 -4.95 0.59
N SER A 421 16.54 -4.41 1.75
CA SER A 421 15.50 -3.37 1.76
C SER A 421 16.00 -2.11 1.03
N PRO A 422 15.09 -1.36 0.39
CA PRO A 422 15.40 -0.05 -0.19
C PRO A 422 16.02 0.94 0.80
N GLU A 423 15.70 0.80 2.09
CA GLU A 423 16.29 1.61 3.16
C GLU A 423 17.73 1.22 3.44
N ASP A 424 18.01 -0.07 3.63
CA ASP A 424 19.36 -0.55 3.92
C ASP A 424 20.31 -0.27 2.74
N TYR A 425 19.85 -0.52 1.50
CA TYR A 425 20.65 -0.18 0.30
C TYR A 425 21.01 1.31 0.27
N LEU A 426 20.04 2.20 0.48
CA LEU A 426 20.29 3.64 0.46
C LEU A 426 21.01 4.17 1.72
N ARG A 427 21.06 3.40 2.82
CA ARG A 427 21.93 3.71 3.98
C ARG A 427 23.37 3.28 3.71
N ASP A 428 23.57 2.06 3.23
CA ASP A 428 24.88 1.42 3.07
C ASP A 428 25.64 1.90 1.81
N LEU A 429 24.95 2.36 0.77
CA LEU A 429 25.55 2.84 -0.49
C LEU A 429 26.66 3.88 -0.23
N ALA A 430 27.90 3.53 -0.57
CA ALA A 430 29.06 4.40 -0.30
C ALA A 430 28.96 5.73 -1.08
N PRO A 431 29.42 6.87 -0.51
CA PRO A 431 29.36 8.18 -1.18
C PRO A 431 30.08 8.25 -2.53
N GLU A 432 31.12 7.42 -2.71
CA GLU A 432 31.89 7.25 -3.95
C GLU A 432 31.08 6.47 -5.01
N GLU A 433 30.42 5.38 -4.62
CA GLU A 433 29.57 4.60 -5.53
C GLU A 433 28.33 5.39 -5.95
N ALA A 434 27.71 6.13 -5.02
CA ALA A 434 26.64 7.07 -5.33
C ALA A 434 27.09 8.13 -6.36
N HIS A 435 28.33 8.63 -6.26
CA HIS A 435 28.86 9.65 -7.17
C HIS A 435 28.88 9.19 -8.64
N LEU A 436 29.14 7.91 -8.90
CA LEU A 436 29.09 7.32 -10.26
C LEU A 436 27.73 7.53 -10.92
N PHE A 437 26.65 7.49 -10.14
CA PHE A 437 25.26 7.56 -10.63
C PHE A 437 24.68 8.98 -10.63
N ARG A 438 25.13 9.90 -9.77
CA ARG A 438 24.53 11.26 -9.57
C ARG A 438 24.25 12.06 -10.85
N ASN A 439 25.09 11.91 -11.87
CA ASN A 439 24.95 12.62 -13.16
C ASN A 439 24.21 11.80 -14.23
N GLN A 440 24.01 10.50 -14.00
CA GLN A 440 23.31 9.59 -14.89
C GLN A 440 21.82 9.45 -14.54
N VAL A 441 21.44 9.69 -13.28
CA VAL A 441 20.08 9.45 -12.79
C VAL A 441 19.42 10.65 -12.10
N ALA A 442 18.09 10.71 -12.19
CA ALA A 442 17.27 11.69 -11.48
C ALA A 442 15.95 11.06 -10.99
N TYR A 443 15.44 11.54 -9.86
CA TYR A 443 14.20 11.07 -9.25
C TYR A 443 13.20 12.23 -9.12
N MET A 444 11.97 12.06 -9.60
CA MET A 444 10.86 12.97 -9.34
C MET A 444 9.82 12.22 -8.52
N THR A 445 9.24 12.88 -7.51
CA THR A 445 8.31 12.23 -6.58
C THR A 445 7.28 13.22 -6.05
N GLY A 446 6.09 12.73 -5.70
CA GLY A 446 5.10 13.60 -5.10
C GLY A 446 3.77 12.92 -4.84
N VAL A 447 2.97 13.58 -4.03
CA VAL A 447 1.71 13.08 -3.49
C VAL A 447 0.56 14.01 -3.81
N THR A 448 -0.66 13.49 -3.81
CA THR A 448 -1.87 14.32 -3.67
C THR A 448 -2.12 14.69 -2.21
N ARG A 449 -3.06 15.60 -1.96
CA ARG A 449 -3.45 15.95 -0.58
C ARG A 449 -4.31 14.90 0.11
N ASP A 450 -5.10 14.14 -0.66
CA ASP A 450 -6.09 13.17 -0.15
C ASP A 450 -5.78 11.74 -0.63
N GLU A 451 -4.49 11.37 -0.68
CA GLU A 451 -3.99 10.08 -1.21
C GLU A 451 -4.80 8.87 -0.74
N ALA A 452 -5.13 8.80 0.56
CA ALA A 452 -5.84 7.65 1.12
C ALA A 452 -7.35 7.64 0.87
N SER A 453 -7.97 8.66 0.27
CA SER A 453 -9.44 8.78 0.20
C SER A 453 -10.11 7.57 -0.49
N TYR A 454 -9.45 6.97 -1.50
CA TYR A 454 -9.94 5.79 -2.21
C TYR A 454 -10.06 4.54 -1.32
N ILE A 455 -9.28 4.47 -0.24
CA ILE A 455 -9.34 3.35 0.72
C ILE A 455 -10.66 3.43 1.48
N LEU A 456 -11.04 4.62 1.94
CA LEU A 456 -12.28 4.83 2.70
C LEU A 456 -13.52 4.63 1.81
N LYS A 457 -13.46 5.01 0.53
CA LYS A 457 -14.49 4.69 -0.49
C LYS A 457 -14.75 3.19 -0.68
N ARG A 458 -13.75 2.34 -0.42
CA ARG A 458 -13.84 0.87 -0.52
C ARG A 458 -14.27 0.22 0.79
N ASP A 459 -14.12 0.88 1.94
CA ASP A 459 -14.56 0.35 3.23
C ASP A 459 -16.09 0.24 3.28
N ARG A 460 -16.57 -0.96 3.61
CA ARG A 460 -18.01 -1.29 3.57
C ARG A 460 -18.79 -0.62 4.69
N ASP A 461 -18.18 -0.45 5.85
CA ASP A 461 -18.83 0.04 7.06
C ASP A 461 -18.97 1.57 6.98
N LEU A 462 -17.90 2.29 6.62
CA LEU A 462 -17.97 3.73 6.32
C LEU A 462 -19.00 4.03 5.24
N ARG A 463 -19.00 3.27 4.14
CA ARG A 463 -19.96 3.44 3.04
C ARG A 463 -21.40 3.19 3.50
N SER A 464 -21.64 2.21 4.38
CA SER A 464 -22.97 1.94 4.93
C SER A 464 -23.49 3.10 5.79
N ASN A 465 -22.62 3.72 6.61
CA ASN A 465 -22.96 4.86 7.46
C ASN A 465 -22.88 6.21 6.73
N ARG A 466 -22.82 6.22 5.39
CA ARG A 466 -22.68 7.42 4.55
C ARG A 466 -21.50 8.32 4.96
N TYR A 467 -20.39 7.69 5.35
CA TYR A 467 -19.12 8.31 5.71
C TYR A 467 -19.16 9.23 6.95
N VAL A 468 -20.11 9.00 7.86
CA VAL A 468 -20.15 9.66 9.17
C VAL A 468 -19.18 8.99 10.14
N MET A 469 -18.25 9.78 10.71
CA MET A 469 -17.25 9.37 11.69
C MET A 469 -17.57 9.98 13.07
N THR A 470 -17.82 9.16 14.09
CA THR A 470 -17.96 9.60 15.49
C THR A 470 -16.63 9.42 16.25
N PRO A 471 -16.44 10.01 17.45
CA PRO A 471 -15.25 9.77 18.26
C PRO A 471 -14.99 8.28 18.56
N ASP A 472 -16.04 7.51 18.84
CA ASP A 472 -15.96 6.06 19.06
C ASP A 472 -15.53 5.31 17.80
N SER A 473 -16.12 5.61 16.64
CA SER A 473 -15.73 4.95 15.39
C SER A 473 -14.31 5.35 14.98
N PHE A 474 -13.91 6.61 15.20
CA PHE A 474 -12.54 7.06 14.98
C PHE A 474 -11.55 6.24 15.81
N ARG A 475 -11.76 6.12 17.14
CA ARG A 475 -10.91 5.28 18.01
C ARG A 475 -10.93 3.80 17.61
N MET A 476 -12.06 3.28 17.11
CA MET A 476 -12.15 1.92 16.55
C MET A 476 -11.29 1.76 15.29
N TYR A 477 -11.30 2.73 14.36
CA TYR A 477 -10.46 2.70 13.17
C TYR A 477 -8.97 2.84 13.50
N LEU A 478 -8.59 3.70 14.44
CA LEU A 478 -7.20 3.76 14.97
C LEU A 478 -6.76 2.39 15.53
N LYS A 479 -7.66 1.69 16.24
CA LYS A 479 -7.39 0.34 16.78
C LYS A 479 -7.28 -0.73 15.69
N ARG A 480 -8.14 -0.69 14.66
CA ARG A 480 -8.06 -1.58 13.49
C ARG A 480 -6.72 -1.39 12.75
N TYR A 481 -6.30 -0.14 12.56
CA TYR A 481 -5.01 0.21 11.99
C TYR A 481 -3.84 -0.28 12.86
N ALA A 482 -3.82 -0.01 14.17
CA ALA A 482 -2.71 -0.39 15.05
C ALA A 482 -2.46 -1.91 15.10
N ARG A 483 -3.53 -2.71 14.95
CA ARG A 483 -3.46 -4.18 14.87
C ARG A 483 -2.81 -4.68 13.58
N GLN A 484 -3.15 -4.05 12.44
CA GLN A 484 -2.60 -4.39 11.13
C GLN A 484 -1.06 -4.29 11.12
N PHE A 485 -0.48 -3.35 11.86
CA PHE A 485 0.97 -3.14 11.95
C PHE A 485 1.65 -3.93 13.08
N ASN A 486 0.93 -4.84 13.75
CA ASN A 486 1.44 -5.67 14.84
C ASN A 486 2.13 -4.88 15.97
N TYR A 487 1.59 -3.70 16.35
CA TYR A 487 2.02 -2.96 17.54
C TYR A 487 1.60 -3.66 18.86
N THR A 488 1.50 -4.99 18.88
CA THR A 488 0.89 -5.80 19.95
C THR A 488 1.65 -5.74 21.27
N LEU A 489 2.96 -5.47 21.25
CA LEU A 489 3.77 -5.21 22.44
C LEU A 489 3.32 -3.96 23.22
N ASN A 490 2.63 -3.01 22.57
CA ASN A 490 2.18 -1.76 23.19
C ASN A 490 0.96 -1.14 22.45
N GLU A 491 -0.09 -1.94 22.21
CA GLU A 491 -1.25 -1.58 21.37
C GLU A 491 -1.89 -0.24 21.83
N GLU A 492 -2.01 -0.03 23.13
CA GLU A 492 -2.66 1.17 23.68
C GLU A 492 -1.80 2.44 23.59
N ALA A 493 -0.47 2.35 23.73
CA ALA A 493 0.38 3.53 23.51
C ALA A 493 0.41 3.93 22.03
N ALA A 494 0.43 2.95 21.11
CA ALA A 494 0.32 3.22 19.68
C ALA A 494 -1.02 3.90 19.34
N ILE A 495 -2.16 3.37 19.80
CA ILE A 495 -3.48 3.99 19.61
C ILE A 495 -3.53 5.39 20.23
N SER A 496 -2.98 5.57 21.43
CA SER A 496 -2.97 6.88 22.12
C SER A 496 -2.10 7.90 21.39
N ALA A 497 -0.97 7.49 20.82
CA ALA A 497 -0.10 8.33 20.00
C ALA A 497 -0.74 8.73 18.67
N LEU A 498 -1.44 7.79 18.01
CA LEU A 498 -2.22 8.07 16.80
C LEU A 498 -3.37 9.04 17.08
N ALA A 499 -4.12 8.81 18.16
CA ALA A 499 -5.17 9.73 18.60
C ALA A 499 -4.60 11.12 18.95
N PHE A 500 -3.44 11.18 19.61
CA PHE A 500 -2.79 12.46 19.91
C PHE A 500 -2.42 13.28 18.66
N MET A 501 -1.94 12.61 17.61
CA MET A 501 -1.55 13.28 16.37
C MET A 501 -2.72 13.68 15.46
N TYR A 502 -3.80 12.88 15.41
CA TYR A 502 -4.84 13.00 14.38
C TYR A 502 -6.25 13.35 14.91
N THR A 503 -6.46 13.45 16.23
CA THR A 503 -7.69 14.04 16.77
C THR A 503 -7.71 15.56 16.54
N PRO A 504 -8.81 16.14 16.03
CA PRO A 504 -8.97 17.58 15.90
C PRO A 504 -9.19 18.24 17.27
N TRP A 505 -8.10 18.52 17.99
CA TRP A 505 -8.13 19.05 19.36
C TRP A 505 -8.89 20.37 19.55
N SER A 506 -9.19 21.11 18.48
CA SER A 506 -10.03 22.31 18.50
C SER A 506 -11.53 22.01 18.67
N ASP A 507 -12.00 20.85 18.16
CA ASP A 507 -13.41 20.47 18.11
C ASP A 507 -13.50 18.94 17.91
N GLN A 508 -13.54 18.20 19.02
CA GLN A 508 -13.33 16.75 19.06
C GLN A 508 -14.55 15.93 18.65
N ASP A 509 -15.75 16.51 18.72
CA ASP A 509 -17.01 15.86 18.33
C ASP A 509 -17.35 16.06 16.84
N ASN A 510 -16.54 16.85 16.13
CA ASN A 510 -16.80 17.25 14.75
C ASN A 510 -16.54 16.12 13.76
N GLN A 511 -17.63 15.52 13.29
CA GLN A 511 -17.62 14.34 12.43
C GLN A 511 -16.85 14.56 11.11
N THR A 512 -16.89 15.77 10.56
CA THR A 512 -16.13 16.12 9.34
C THR A 512 -14.63 16.22 9.64
N LEU A 513 -14.24 16.86 10.75
CA LEU A 513 -12.82 16.97 11.13
C LEU A 513 -12.22 15.63 11.57
N LEU A 514 -12.99 14.76 12.23
CA LEU A 514 -12.57 13.39 12.56
C LEU A 514 -12.33 12.55 11.29
N MET A 515 -13.25 12.64 10.33
CA MET A 515 -13.11 11.95 9.04
C MET A 515 -11.91 12.49 8.24
N ARG A 516 -11.72 13.81 8.23
CA ARG A 516 -10.55 14.48 7.63
C ARG A 516 -9.24 14.02 8.28
N GLY A 517 -9.17 14.04 9.62
CA GLY A 517 -8.01 13.57 10.39
C GLY A 517 -7.67 12.11 10.13
N TYR A 518 -8.67 11.24 9.89
CA TYR A 518 -8.45 9.84 9.52
C TYR A 518 -7.90 9.68 8.09
N VAL A 519 -8.40 10.45 7.11
CA VAL A 519 -7.79 10.48 5.76
C VAL A 519 -6.37 11.02 5.80
N ASP A 520 -6.13 12.07 6.56
CA ASP A 520 -4.81 12.65 6.77
C ASP A 520 -3.84 11.64 7.42
N MET A 521 -4.29 10.85 8.41
CA MET A 521 -3.49 9.76 9.03
C MET A 521 -3.09 8.67 8.03
N LEU A 522 -4.06 8.18 7.24
CA LEU A 522 -3.80 7.13 6.26
C LEU A 522 -2.97 7.64 5.07
N SER A 523 -3.12 8.93 4.71
CA SER A 523 -2.32 9.57 3.67
C SER A 523 -0.88 9.74 4.13
N ASP A 524 -0.65 10.21 5.35
CA ASP A 524 0.68 10.35 5.93
C ASP A 524 1.42 9.02 6.03
N SER A 525 0.78 8.00 6.61
CA SER A 525 1.44 6.71 6.87
C SER A 525 1.73 5.89 5.63
N TYR A 526 0.77 5.77 4.70
CA TYR A 526 0.95 4.94 3.51
C TYR A 526 1.68 5.66 2.38
N PHE A 527 1.70 7.00 2.37
CA PHE A 527 2.21 7.77 1.24
C PHE A 527 3.21 8.86 1.66
N VAL A 528 2.79 9.90 2.39
CA VAL A 528 3.66 11.09 2.60
C VAL A 528 4.98 10.75 3.31
N ALA A 529 4.93 10.03 4.43
CA ALA A 529 6.12 9.68 5.20
C ALA A 529 7.09 8.78 4.42
N PRO A 530 6.64 7.74 3.68
CA PRO A 530 7.48 7.02 2.71
C PRO A 530 8.11 7.86 1.59
N HIS A 531 7.49 8.96 1.14
CA HIS A 531 8.09 9.86 0.13
C HIS A 531 9.13 10.78 0.77
N ASP A 532 8.82 11.36 1.94
CA ASP A 532 9.76 12.14 2.77
C ASP A 532 11.06 11.34 3.06
N LYS A 533 10.90 10.07 3.45
CA LYS A 533 12.00 9.14 3.72
C LYS A 533 12.85 8.87 2.47
N MET A 534 12.21 8.61 1.33
CA MET A 534 12.90 8.35 0.05
C MET A 534 13.69 9.58 -0.41
N MET A 535 13.05 10.76 -0.37
CA MET A 535 13.69 12.03 -0.70
C MET A 535 14.92 12.28 0.17
N LYS A 536 14.81 12.11 1.50
CA LYS A 536 15.93 12.33 2.43
C LYS A 536 17.10 11.37 2.17
N LEU A 537 16.84 10.08 2.01
CA LEU A 537 17.89 9.09 1.72
C LEU A 537 18.61 9.36 0.39
N LEU A 538 17.86 9.76 -0.65
CA LEU A 538 18.46 10.16 -1.93
C LEU A 538 19.30 11.45 -1.83
N LEU A 539 18.81 12.46 -1.09
CA LEU A 539 19.53 13.73 -0.87
C LEU A 539 20.79 13.54 -0.02
N ASP A 540 20.76 12.66 0.98
CA ASP A 540 21.94 12.29 1.80
C ASP A 540 23.05 11.64 0.97
N LYS A 541 22.69 10.91 -0.09
CA LYS A 541 23.65 10.37 -1.08
C LYS A 541 23.95 11.34 -2.23
N GLY A 542 23.35 12.52 -2.25
CA GLY A 542 23.60 13.61 -3.21
C GLY A 542 22.94 13.43 -4.57
N PHE A 543 21.86 12.64 -4.68
CA PHE A 543 21.09 12.51 -5.91
C PHE A 543 20.19 13.74 -6.15
N ARG A 544 19.87 14.01 -7.43
CA ARG A 544 18.91 15.06 -7.79
C ARG A 544 17.49 14.55 -7.61
N VAL A 545 16.75 15.17 -6.70
CA VAL A 545 15.34 14.88 -6.41
C VAL A 545 14.48 16.10 -6.71
N TYR A 546 13.35 15.93 -7.40
CA TYR A 546 12.30 16.93 -7.51
C TYR A 546 11.06 16.46 -6.75
N ALA A 547 10.52 17.29 -5.86
CA ALA A 547 9.34 16.98 -5.06
C ALA A 547 8.13 17.83 -5.49
N TYR A 548 6.92 17.26 -5.44
CA TYR A 548 5.66 18.01 -5.57
C TYR A 548 4.57 17.56 -4.59
N VAL A 549 3.58 18.43 -4.37
CA VAL A 549 2.32 18.11 -3.70
C VAL A 549 1.17 18.69 -4.53
N VAL A 550 0.17 17.88 -4.85
CA VAL A 550 -1.03 18.32 -5.56
C VAL A 550 -2.08 18.82 -4.56
N ASN A 551 -2.46 20.08 -4.71
CA ASN A 551 -3.54 20.78 -4.03
C ASN A 551 -4.49 21.44 -5.05
N TYR A 552 -4.70 20.82 -6.22
CA TYR A 552 -5.76 21.20 -7.16
C TYR A 552 -7.01 20.33 -6.94
N THR A 553 -8.20 20.93 -6.90
CA THR A 553 -9.47 20.19 -6.95
C THR A 553 -10.07 20.39 -8.34
N LEU A 554 -10.18 19.32 -9.15
CA LEU A 554 -10.74 19.38 -10.51
C LEU A 554 -12.06 20.18 -10.53
N GLU A 555 -12.26 21.03 -11.53
CA GLU A 555 -13.39 21.96 -11.57
C GLU A 555 -14.63 21.33 -12.24
N SER A 556 -14.44 20.71 -13.40
CA SER A 556 -15.52 20.12 -14.20
C SER A 556 -15.77 18.64 -13.95
N TYR A 557 -14.87 17.94 -13.26
CA TYR A 557 -15.11 16.55 -12.84
C TYR A 557 -16.29 16.51 -11.85
N PRO A 558 -17.27 15.58 -11.99
CA PRO A 558 -18.64 15.83 -11.56
C PRO A 558 -18.86 15.98 -10.04
N LYS A 559 -19.00 17.23 -9.58
CA LYS A 559 -19.31 17.59 -8.19
C LYS A 559 -20.78 17.38 -7.78
N LEU A 560 -21.70 17.31 -8.75
CA LEU A 560 -23.15 17.25 -8.51
C LEU A 560 -23.96 16.33 -9.46
N GLN A 561 -23.50 16.10 -10.70
CA GLN A 561 -24.36 15.65 -11.81
C GLN A 561 -24.93 14.23 -11.68
N TYR A 562 -24.33 13.36 -10.85
CA TYR A 562 -24.74 11.97 -10.65
C TYR A 562 -25.17 11.63 -9.21
N GLY A 563 -25.47 12.64 -8.38
CA GLY A 563 -26.02 12.43 -7.03
C GLY A 563 -25.06 11.82 -5.99
N ARG A 564 -23.82 11.49 -6.38
CA ARG A 564 -22.73 11.29 -5.42
C ARG A 564 -22.50 12.62 -4.70
N ARG A 565 -22.58 12.63 -3.36
CA ARG A 565 -22.04 13.74 -2.57
C ARG A 565 -20.52 13.73 -2.72
N GLN A 566 -19.93 14.82 -3.18
CA GLN A 566 -18.53 15.11 -2.88
C GLN A 566 -18.39 15.30 -1.36
N TYR A 567 -17.24 14.93 -0.81
CA TYR A 567 -16.89 15.17 0.59
C TYR A 567 -15.52 15.85 0.68
N ASP A 568 -15.36 16.74 1.65
CA ASP A 568 -14.18 17.61 1.88
C ASP A 568 -12.88 16.83 2.24
N TRP A 569 -12.97 15.51 2.34
CA TRP A 569 -11.87 14.57 2.60
C TRP A 569 -11.44 13.78 1.36
N ASP A 570 -12.01 14.07 0.20
CA ASP A 570 -11.88 13.32 -1.06
C ASP A 570 -11.79 14.24 -2.30
N GLU A 571 -11.40 15.50 -2.10
CA GLU A 571 -11.31 16.47 -3.20
C GLU A 571 -10.14 16.17 -4.14
N ILE A 572 -9.04 15.65 -3.59
CA ILE A 572 -7.76 15.52 -4.30
C ILE A 572 -7.24 14.07 -4.24
N PRO A 573 -7.97 13.09 -4.83
CA PRO A 573 -7.70 11.67 -4.70
C PRO A 573 -6.47 11.22 -5.49
N HIS A 574 -5.83 10.14 -5.01
CA HIS A 574 -4.70 9.42 -5.61
C HIS A 574 -4.68 9.36 -7.15
N SER A 575 -5.81 9.02 -7.78
CA SER A 575 -5.92 8.78 -9.22
C SER A 575 -5.90 10.04 -10.10
N MET A 576 -5.90 11.25 -9.52
CA MET A 576 -5.95 12.49 -10.31
C MET A 576 -4.72 12.68 -11.20
N VAL A 577 -3.52 12.33 -10.72
CA VAL A 577 -2.26 12.59 -11.44
C VAL A 577 -2.23 11.85 -12.78
N ASP A 578 -2.50 10.54 -12.79
CA ASP A 578 -2.48 9.74 -14.02
C ASP A 578 -3.51 10.24 -15.05
N LEU A 579 -4.72 10.65 -14.63
CA LEU A 579 -5.76 11.21 -15.49
C LEU A 579 -5.36 12.55 -16.14
N MET A 580 -4.58 13.36 -15.44
CA MET A 580 -4.05 14.63 -15.96
C MET A 580 -2.83 14.41 -16.86
N VAL A 581 -1.93 13.49 -16.50
CA VAL A 581 -0.72 13.10 -17.27
C VAL A 581 -1.07 12.37 -18.58
N SER A 582 -2.21 11.67 -18.65
CA SER A 582 -2.69 11.05 -19.89
C SER A 582 -3.32 12.04 -20.88
N GLY A 583 -3.61 13.28 -20.46
CA GLY A 583 -4.20 14.29 -21.33
C GLY A 583 -5.73 14.23 -21.45
N ALA A 584 -6.45 13.78 -20.42
CA ALA A 584 -7.90 13.55 -20.49
C ALA A 584 -8.76 14.73 -20.99
N PRO A 585 -8.50 16.00 -20.61
CA PRO A 585 -9.24 17.15 -21.15
C PRO A 585 -9.15 17.33 -22.67
N PHE A 586 -8.13 16.76 -23.29
CA PHE A 586 -7.83 16.90 -24.71
C PHE A 586 -8.17 15.65 -25.55
N MET A 587 -8.85 14.64 -24.99
CA MET A 587 -9.20 13.40 -25.71
C MET A 587 -10.69 13.02 -25.60
N ASP A 588 -11.17 12.20 -26.54
CA ASP A 588 -12.50 11.59 -26.50
C ASP A 588 -12.64 10.66 -25.27
N PRO A 589 -13.72 10.76 -24.45
CA PRO A 589 -13.96 9.86 -23.32
C PRO A 589 -13.81 8.36 -23.64
N LYS A 590 -14.06 7.93 -24.88
CA LYS A 590 -13.89 6.52 -25.31
C LYS A 590 -12.46 5.96 -25.25
N PHE A 591 -11.45 6.81 -25.02
CA PHE A 591 -10.07 6.37 -24.77
C PHE A 591 -9.87 5.87 -23.32
N TYR A 592 -10.87 6.03 -22.45
CA TYR A 592 -10.83 5.72 -21.03
C TYR A 592 -11.91 4.69 -20.62
N PRO A 593 -11.79 4.04 -19.45
CA PRO A 593 -12.83 3.18 -18.89
C PRO A 593 -14.13 3.94 -18.52
N ASP A 594 -15.29 3.32 -18.71
CA ASP A 594 -16.60 3.92 -18.39
C ASP A 594 -16.73 4.29 -16.90
N ASN A 595 -16.05 3.58 -15.99
CA ASN A 595 -16.11 3.81 -14.54
C ASN A 595 -15.49 5.15 -14.07
N LEU A 596 -14.83 5.88 -14.97
CA LEU A 596 -14.37 7.25 -14.74
C LEU A 596 -15.45 8.30 -15.07
N GLU A 597 -16.62 7.88 -15.58
CA GLU A 597 -17.81 8.72 -15.78
C GLU A 597 -17.53 9.99 -16.64
N LEU A 598 -16.57 9.91 -17.57
CA LEU A 598 -16.07 11.03 -18.38
C LEU A 598 -17.02 11.53 -19.50
N ASP A 599 -18.11 10.82 -19.75
CA ASP A 599 -19.09 11.14 -20.80
C ASP A 599 -19.75 12.50 -20.55
N GLY A 600 -19.58 13.44 -21.48
CA GLY A 600 -20.26 14.73 -21.45
C GLY A 600 -19.65 15.78 -20.50
N ILE A 601 -18.49 15.51 -19.88
CA ILE A 601 -17.75 16.52 -19.12
C ILE A 601 -17.28 17.64 -20.06
N LEU A 602 -17.62 18.89 -19.73
CA LEU A 602 -17.07 20.11 -20.34
C LEU A 602 -15.92 20.61 -19.47
N TRP A 603 -14.67 20.31 -19.84
CA TRP A 603 -13.50 20.63 -19.02
C TRP A 603 -13.23 22.13 -18.92
N SER A 604 -12.86 22.62 -17.74
CA SER A 604 -12.54 24.04 -17.54
C SER A 604 -11.16 24.39 -18.09
N GLU A 605 -10.87 25.69 -18.23
CA GLU A 605 -9.51 26.16 -18.52
C GLU A 605 -8.52 25.79 -17.41
N GLY A 606 -8.97 25.72 -16.16
CA GLY A 606 -8.19 25.20 -15.04
C GLY A 606 -7.79 23.74 -15.28
N ASP A 607 -8.77 22.86 -15.53
CA ASP A 607 -8.51 21.43 -15.77
C ASP A 607 -7.61 21.21 -17.01
N ARG A 608 -7.82 21.98 -18.08
CA ARG A 608 -6.98 21.94 -19.30
C ARG A 608 -5.54 22.41 -19.02
N ASN A 609 -5.34 23.59 -18.41
CA ASN A 609 -4.01 24.10 -18.07
C ASN A 609 -3.27 23.15 -17.12
N MET A 610 -3.99 22.56 -16.15
CA MET A 610 -3.43 21.59 -15.22
C MET A 610 -2.98 20.30 -15.91
N SER A 611 -3.78 19.74 -16.82
CA SER A 611 -3.36 18.59 -17.63
C SER A 611 -2.15 18.92 -18.52
N GLN A 612 -2.10 20.11 -19.11
CA GLN A 612 -0.92 20.59 -19.86
C GLN A 612 0.32 20.71 -18.96
N LEU A 613 0.20 21.25 -17.75
CA LEU A 613 1.30 21.31 -16.77
C LEU A 613 1.86 19.92 -16.47
N PHE A 614 0.99 18.95 -16.17
CA PHE A 614 1.39 17.58 -15.86
C PHE A 614 2.10 16.93 -17.06
N MET A 615 1.51 16.99 -18.26
CA MET A 615 2.13 16.45 -19.47
C MET A 615 3.48 17.10 -19.79
N GLN A 616 3.57 18.43 -19.75
CA GLN A 616 4.79 19.16 -20.09
C GLN A 616 5.91 18.89 -19.06
N ALA A 617 5.61 18.93 -17.76
CA ALA A 617 6.60 18.69 -16.71
C ALA A 617 7.13 17.24 -16.75
N TRP A 618 6.26 16.25 -16.95
CA TRP A 618 6.65 14.84 -17.06
C TRP A 618 7.53 14.60 -18.30
N ALA A 619 7.15 15.15 -19.45
CA ALA A 619 7.91 15.02 -20.69
C ALA A 619 9.26 15.77 -20.63
N ASN A 620 9.31 16.98 -20.06
CA ASN A 620 10.55 17.73 -19.83
C ASN A 620 11.51 16.95 -18.93
N PHE A 621 11.00 16.40 -17.82
CA PHE A 621 11.79 15.57 -16.92
C PHE A 621 12.29 14.30 -17.62
N ALA A 622 11.46 13.63 -18.43
CA ALA A 622 11.87 12.45 -19.18
C ALA A 622 12.99 12.75 -20.21
N LYS A 623 12.89 13.90 -20.90
CA LYS A 623 13.88 14.39 -21.88
C LYS A 623 15.19 14.80 -21.22
N THR A 624 15.16 15.57 -20.13
CA THR A 624 16.35 16.29 -19.63
C THR A 624 16.79 15.86 -18.22
N GLY A 625 15.86 15.41 -17.37
CA GLY A 625 16.07 15.30 -15.93
C GLY A 625 15.78 16.59 -15.16
N ASP A 626 15.04 17.52 -15.78
CA ASP A 626 14.52 18.74 -15.18
C ASP A 626 13.07 18.98 -15.68
N PRO A 627 12.06 19.08 -14.80
CA PRO A 627 10.67 19.28 -15.22
C PRO A 627 10.41 20.67 -15.84
N THR A 628 11.26 21.67 -15.61
CA THR A 628 11.14 23.00 -16.22
C THR A 628 11.62 23.05 -17.67
N GLY A 629 12.33 22.02 -18.15
CA GLY A 629 12.98 22.03 -19.46
C GLY A 629 14.15 23.02 -19.57
N GLY A 630 14.64 23.57 -18.46
CA GLY A 630 15.76 24.53 -18.40
C GLY A 630 15.35 26.01 -18.39
N THR A 631 14.04 26.32 -18.35
CA THR A 631 13.54 27.70 -18.18
C THR A 631 12.44 27.76 -17.11
N SER A 632 11.18 27.60 -17.50
CA SER A 632 10.00 27.73 -16.65
C SER A 632 8.75 27.22 -17.37
N LEU A 633 7.92 26.43 -16.69
CA LEU A 633 6.60 26.04 -17.18
C LEU A 633 5.69 27.29 -17.21
N PHE A 634 4.91 27.47 -18.28
CA PHE A 634 4.06 28.66 -18.52
C PHE A 634 4.79 30.01 -18.30
N GLY A 635 6.08 30.09 -18.63
CA GLY A 635 6.89 31.31 -18.54
C GLY A 635 7.11 31.87 -17.11
N THR A 636 6.61 31.18 -16.08
CA THR A 636 6.52 31.71 -14.70
C THR A 636 6.85 30.66 -13.63
N ILE A 637 6.44 29.41 -13.82
CA ILE A 637 6.59 28.34 -12.83
C ILE A 637 7.97 27.72 -12.96
N ARG A 638 8.84 28.06 -12.01
CA ARG A 638 10.15 27.41 -11.83
C ARG A 638 10.04 26.35 -10.73
N TRP A 639 10.45 25.13 -11.06
CA TRP A 639 10.46 23.98 -10.17
C TRP A 639 11.91 23.60 -9.86
N ASP A 640 12.45 24.16 -8.78
CA ASP A 640 13.81 23.85 -8.33
C ASP A 640 13.88 22.46 -7.65
N PRO A 641 15.01 21.74 -7.75
CA PRO A 641 15.18 20.46 -7.06
C PRO A 641 15.19 20.64 -5.54
N ALA A 642 14.80 19.58 -4.82
CA ALA A 642 14.87 19.51 -3.38
C ALA A 642 16.34 19.58 -2.91
N THR A 643 16.57 20.13 -1.71
CA THR A 643 17.90 20.18 -1.08
C THR A 643 17.80 19.82 0.39
N ARG A 644 18.86 19.22 0.94
CA ARG A 644 18.92 18.73 2.34
C ARG A 644 18.54 19.79 3.39
N ALA A 645 18.82 21.06 3.11
CA ALA A 645 18.60 22.16 4.04
C ALA A 645 17.20 22.81 3.94
N LEU A 646 16.43 22.53 2.88
CA LEU A 646 15.18 23.24 2.56
C LEU A 646 13.98 22.32 2.25
N LEU A 647 14.21 21.03 1.97
CA LEU A 647 13.20 20.01 1.63
C LEU A 647 12.09 20.54 0.71
N GLN A 648 12.52 21.30 -0.30
CA GLN A 648 11.64 22.15 -1.11
C GLN A 648 10.92 21.37 -2.20
N TYR A 649 9.65 21.71 -2.41
CA TYR A 649 8.72 21.02 -3.30
C TYR A 649 7.83 22.01 -4.06
N LEU A 650 7.36 21.64 -5.25
CA LEU A 650 6.36 22.43 -5.97
C LEU A 650 4.97 22.16 -5.37
N CYS A 651 4.34 23.19 -4.80
CA CYS A 651 2.92 23.17 -4.50
C CYS A 651 2.15 23.38 -5.82
N ILE A 652 1.46 22.33 -6.28
CA ILE A 652 0.69 22.35 -7.53
C ILE A 652 -0.76 22.65 -7.16
N ASN A 653 -1.19 23.90 -7.33
CA ASN A 653 -2.51 24.39 -6.90
C ASN A 653 -3.39 24.72 -8.11
N GLY A 654 -3.09 25.78 -8.86
CA GLY A 654 -3.78 26.13 -10.09
C GLY A 654 -2.85 26.83 -11.08
N THR A 655 -3.26 26.88 -12.34
CA THR A 655 -2.50 27.52 -13.42
C THR A 655 -3.43 28.28 -14.38
N TYR A 656 -3.02 29.50 -14.73
CA TYR A 656 -3.74 30.39 -15.64
C TYR A 656 -2.82 30.78 -16.79
N TYR A 657 -3.17 30.36 -18.01
CA TYR A 657 -2.36 30.54 -19.23
C TYR A 657 -1.89 31.98 -19.49
N GLU A 658 -2.68 32.99 -19.10
CA GLU A 658 -2.42 34.40 -19.40
C GLU A 658 -1.90 35.23 -18.20
N ALA A 659 -1.72 34.63 -17.01
CA ALA A 659 -1.52 35.39 -15.79
C ALA A 659 -0.09 35.32 -15.21
N TYR A 660 0.44 36.49 -14.83
CA TYR A 660 1.58 36.61 -13.89
C TYR A 660 1.29 36.03 -12.49
N ASN A 661 0.04 35.60 -12.24
CA ASN A 661 -0.46 35.07 -10.97
C ASN A 661 -0.74 33.56 -11.07
N SER A 662 0.24 32.74 -11.48
CA SER A 662 0.17 31.30 -11.24
C SER A 662 0.11 31.04 -9.74
N SER A 663 -0.83 30.21 -9.28
CA SER A 663 -0.96 29.86 -7.86
C SER A 663 -0.13 28.63 -7.47
N SER A 664 0.72 28.13 -8.38
CA SER A 664 1.64 27.01 -8.13
C SER A 664 3.06 27.53 -7.84
N PHE A 665 3.58 27.27 -6.64
CA PHE A 665 4.81 27.87 -6.12
C PHE A 665 5.67 26.91 -5.29
N MET A 666 6.97 27.17 -5.22
CA MET A 666 7.89 26.37 -4.40
C MET A 666 7.63 26.62 -2.90
N LEU A 667 7.31 25.55 -2.18
CA LEU A 667 7.20 25.49 -0.72
C LEU A 667 8.30 24.62 -0.13
N ARG A 668 8.30 24.49 1.21
CA ARG A 668 9.29 23.77 2.01
C ARG A 668 8.60 22.96 3.11
N ASP A 669 9.29 21.96 3.61
CA ASP A 669 8.95 21.28 4.87
C ASP A 669 7.51 20.73 4.93
N TYR A 670 7.04 20.10 3.84
CA TYR A 670 5.71 19.47 3.82
C TYR A 670 5.58 18.41 4.92
N ARG A 671 4.55 18.58 5.78
CA ARG A 671 4.08 17.64 6.82
C ARG A 671 5.24 16.94 7.56
N GLN A 672 6.26 17.72 7.94
CA GLN A 672 7.50 17.15 8.49
C GLN A 672 7.31 16.56 9.89
N LYS A 673 6.49 17.18 10.73
CA LYS A 673 6.16 16.66 12.07
C LYS A 673 5.47 15.30 11.97
N GLU A 674 4.52 15.20 11.06
CA GLU A 674 3.72 14.00 10.77
C GLU A 674 4.60 12.92 10.14
N SER A 675 5.42 13.29 9.15
CA SER A 675 6.35 12.38 8.50
C SER A 675 7.39 11.80 9.47
N GLN A 676 7.90 12.60 10.41
CA GLN A 676 8.83 12.11 11.44
C GLN A 676 8.15 11.37 12.60
N PHE A 677 6.86 11.62 12.85
CA PHE A 677 6.05 10.78 13.73
C PHE A 677 6.00 9.33 13.21
N TRP A 678 5.76 9.15 11.91
CA TRP A 678 5.77 7.83 11.27
C TRP A 678 7.18 7.25 11.05
N ASN A 679 8.13 8.07 10.61
CA ASN A 679 9.47 7.59 10.23
C ASN A 679 10.43 7.35 11.41
N ALA A 680 10.15 7.91 12.59
CA ALA A 680 11.02 7.79 13.77
C ALA A 680 10.27 7.47 15.07
N TYR A 681 9.28 8.29 15.47
CA TYR A 681 8.67 8.18 16.81
C TYR A 681 7.87 6.89 17.01
N LEU A 682 6.96 6.55 16.07
CA LEU A 682 6.10 5.38 16.22
C LEU A 682 6.88 4.04 16.15
N PRO A 683 7.89 3.87 15.26
CA PRO A 683 8.81 2.74 15.33
C PRO A 683 9.58 2.65 16.66
N GLU A 684 10.05 3.77 17.21
CA GLU A 684 10.73 3.76 18.53
C GLU A 684 9.76 3.36 19.66
N LEU A 685 8.51 3.85 19.63
CA LEU A 685 7.47 3.50 20.60
C LEU A 685 7.11 2.01 20.56
N ALA A 686 7.20 1.37 19.39
CA ALA A 686 6.98 -0.07 19.22
C ALA A 686 8.15 -0.93 19.73
N LEU A 687 9.38 -0.43 19.64
CA LEU A 687 10.60 -1.11 20.10
C LEU A 687 10.87 -0.95 21.59
N ARG A 688 10.35 0.12 22.21
CA ARG A 688 10.36 0.28 23.67
C ARG A 688 9.39 -0.76 24.28
N PRO A 689 9.87 -1.71 25.10
CA PRO A 689 8.97 -2.64 25.77
C PRO A 689 8.01 -1.84 26.66
N ALA A 690 6.75 -2.26 26.73
CA ALA A 690 5.84 -1.75 27.76
C ALA A 690 6.51 -1.92 29.14
N PRO A 691 6.35 -0.97 30.07
CA PRO A 691 6.94 -1.06 31.41
C PRO A 691 6.22 -2.13 32.23
N THR A 692 6.53 -3.39 31.94
CA THR A 692 6.17 -4.52 32.77
C THR A 692 6.93 -4.37 34.09
N TRP A 693 6.16 -4.11 35.15
CA TRP A 693 6.64 -4.43 36.49
C TRP A 693 7.13 -5.88 36.47
N PRO A 694 8.37 -6.18 36.90
CA PRO A 694 8.87 -7.54 36.84
C PRO A 694 7.95 -8.42 37.68
N PRO A 695 7.43 -9.55 37.15
CA PRO A 695 6.49 -10.38 37.87
C PRO A 695 7.23 -11.11 39.01
N TRP A 696 7.25 -10.46 40.18
CA TRP A 696 7.74 -11.02 41.44
C TRP A 696 7.05 -12.34 41.81
N ASP A 697 5.86 -12.58 41.27
CA ASP A 697 5.13 -13.83 41.38
C ASP A 697 5.82 -15.01 40.70
N GLU A 698 6.61 -14.84 39.63
CA GLU A 698 7.15 -15.98 38.87
C GLU A 698 8.30 -16.68 39.62
N PRO A 699 9.30 -15.97 40.18
CA PRO A 699 10.27 -16.56 41.11
C PRO A 699 9.57 -17.20 42.32
N LEU A 700 8.64 -16.49 42.96
CA LEU A 700 7.88 -16.99 44.11
C LEU A 700 7.07 -18.25 43.77
N ARG A 701 6.55 -18.40 42.55
CA ARG A 701 5.80 -19.59 42.12
C ARG A 701 6.73 -20.79 41.93
N GLN A 702 7.97 -20.58 41.48
CA GLN A 702 8.97 -21.65 41.38
C GLN A 702 9.52 -22.06 42.76
N GLU A 703 9.83 -21.09 43.62
CA GLU A 703 10.24 -21.35 45.02
C GLU A 703 9.13 -22.06 45.81
N ASN A 704 7.87 -21.62 45.70
CA ASN A 704 6.74 -22.28 46.36
C ASN A 704 6.55 -23.73 45.90
N ARG A 705 6.84 -24.08 44.64
CA ARG A 705 6.80 -25.49 44.20
C ARG A 705 7.87 -26.33 44.90
N ILE A 706 9.08 -25.79 45.10
CA ILE A 706 10.16 -26.47 45.84
C ILE A 706 9.77 -26.63 47.31
N VAL A 707 9.38 -25.55 47.98
CA VAL A 707 8.96 -25.55 49.40
C VAL A 707 7.79 -26.50 49.64
N THR A 708 6.78 -26.49 48.75
CA THR A 708 5.61 -27.38 48.85
C THR A 708 6.02 -28.85 48.67
N ALA A 709 6.87 -29.17 47.68
CA ALA A 709 7.37 -30.54 47.49
C ALA A 709 8.22 -31.04 48.68
N SER A 710 9.04 -30.17 49.27
CA SER A 710 9.79 -30.46 50.49
C SER A 710 8.85 -30.71 51.69
N LEU A 711 7.83 -29.88 51.89
CA LEU A 711 6.86 -30.02 52.98
C LEU A 711 6.08 -31.36 52.90
N TRP A 712 5.61 -31.73 51.71
CA TRP A 712 4.95 -33.02 51.49
C TRP A 712 5.90 -34.21 51.69
N SER A 713 7.17 -34.08 51.30
CA SER A 713 8.17 -35.12 51.48
C SER A 713 8.52 -35.32 52.96
N VAL A 714 8.72 -34.24 53.72
CA VAL A 714 9.00 -34.30 55.18
C VAL A 714 7.80 -34.86 55.95
N THR A 715 6.57 -34.44 55.61
CA THR A 715 5.36 -34.98 56.28
C THR A 715 5.10 -36.45 55.94
N ALA A 716 5.36 -36.89 54.70
CA ALA A 716 5.28 -38.31 54.33
C ALA A 716 6.32 -39.17 55.07
N VAL A 717 7.57 -38.70 55.19
CA VAL A 717 8.62 -39.39 55.97
C VAL A 717 8.28 -39.43 57.45
N ALA A 718 7.78 -38.33 58.03
CA ALA A 718 7.35 -38.30 59.43
C ALA A 718 6.19 -39.28 59.72
N LEU A 719 5.20 -39.36 58.83
CA LEU A 719 4.11 -40.35 58.92
C LEU A 719 4.65 -41.79 58.82
N LEU A 720 5.57 -42.06 57.89
CA LEU A 720 6.15 -43.39 57.71
C LEU A 720 6.98 -43.81 58.94
N LEU A 721 7.80 -42.90 59.49
CA LEU A 721 8.54 -43.14 60.74
C LEU A 721 7.61 -43.37 61.93
N LEU A 722 6.49 -42.65 62.01
CA LEU A 722 5.49 -42.85 63.07
C LEU A 722 4.77 -44.20 62.93
N ILE A 723 4.44 -44.62 61.71
CA ILE A 723 3.89 -45.97 61.43
C ILE A 723 4.91 -47.05 61.80
N VAL A 724 6.19 -46.88 61.47
CA VAL A 724 7.27 -47.81 61.84
C VAL A 724 7.47 -47.85 63.36
N ALA A 725 7.40 -46.72 64.06
CA ALA A 725 7.49 -46.67 65.52
C ALA A 725 6.29 -47.38 66.20
N VAL A 726 5.07 -47.17 65.70
CA VAL A 726 3.87 -47.89 66.17
C VAL A 726 4.01 -49.40 65.91
N ALA A 727 4.44 -49.80 64.71
CA ALA A 727 4.68 -51.21 64.38
C ALA A 727 5.77 -51.84 65.27
N ALA A 728 6.86 -51.11 65.55
CA ALA A 728 7.92 -51.54 66.45
C ALA A 728 7.42 -51.70 67.89
N CYS A 729 6.61 -50.76 68.40
CA CYS A 729 5.94 -50.90 69.70
C CYS A 729 5.01 -52.11 69.74
N CYS A 730 4.19 -52.35 68.70
CA CYS A 730 3.34 -53.53 68.62
C CYS A 730 4.15 -54.85 68.61
N CYS A 731 5.29 -54.87 67.89
CA CYS A 731 6.20 -56.01 67.90
C CYS A 731 6.89 -56.21 69.26
N TYR A 732 7.32 -55.12 69.91
CA TYR A 732 7.92 -55.14 71.24
C TYR A 732 6.95 -55.67 72.30
N CYS A 733 5.72 -55.14 72.36
CA CYS A 733 4.68 -55.63 73.27
C CYS A 733 4.38 -57.13 73.05
N LYS A 734 4.38 -57.59 71.78
CA LYS A 734 4.18 -59.01 71.42
C LYS A 734 5.40 -59.91 71.70
N ALA A 735 6.59 -59.33 71.90
CA ALA A 735 7.77 -60.04 72.38
C ALA A 735 7.82 -60.08 73.91
N ALA A 736 7.53 -58.96 74.58
CA ALA A 736 7.40 -58.89 76.04
C ALA A 736 6.30 -59.84 76.56
N SER A 737 5.16 -59.94 75.87
CA SER A 737 4.09 -60.89 76.19
C SER A 737 4.43 -62.37 75.91
N ARG A 738 5.64 -62.68 75.42
CA ARG A 738 6.17 -64.05 75.34
C ARG A 738 7.11 -64.35 76.52
N HIS A 739 7.97 -63.40 76.88
CA HIS A 739 8.81 -63.55 78.08
C HIS A 739 7.99 -63.67 79.38
N LEU A 740 6.84 -62.99 79.47
CA LEU A 740 5.93 -63.09 80.62
C LEU A 740 5.13 -64.41 80.68
N VAL A 741 5.46 -65.42 79.86
CA VAL A 741 4.87 -66.77 79.91
C VAL A 741 5.87 -67.82 80.42
N ASP A 742 7.18 -67.53 80.40
CA ASP A 742 8.24 -68.46 80.84
C ASP A 742 8.64 -68.30 82.34
N GLU A 743 8.16 -67.28 83.06
CA GLU A 743 8.55 -67.03 84.48
C GLU A 743 7.63 -67.64 85.55
N ASP A 744 6.42 -68.14 85.21
CA ASP A 744 5.49 -68.66 86.23
C ASP A 744 5.90 -70.04 86.81
N ASP A 745 6.83 -70.76 86.15
CA ASP A 745 7.20 -72.15 86.47
C ASP A 745 8.37 -72.31 87.47
N ILE A 746 8.91 -71.21 88.02
CA ILE A 746 10.00 -71.25 89.04
C ILE A 746 9.52 -70.73 90.40
N ARG A 747 8.58 -71.46 91.01
CA ARG A 747 8.16 -71.26 92.41
C ARG A 747 8.31 -72.53 93.28
N HIS A 748 9.53 -72.93 93.66
CA HIS A 748 9.74 -73.80 94.85
C HIS A 748 11.20 -73.84 95.40
N ALA A 749 11.63 -72.76 96.04
CA ALA A 749 12.70 -72.71 97.07
C ALA A 749 12.51 -71.38 97.86
N SER A 750 12.19 -71.38 99.16
CA SER A 750 13.09 -71.54 100.33
C SER A 750 14.09 -70.36 100.50
N MET A 751 14.31 -69.75 101.69
CA MET A 751 13.61 -69.80 102.99
C MET A 751 14.10 -68.67 103.94
N HIS A 752 13.18 -68.02 104.67
CA HIS A 752 13.41 -67.26 105.92
C HIS A 752 14.22 -65.93 105.94
N SER A 753 14.04 -65.21 107.06
CA SER A 753 14.68 -63.95 107.54
C SER A 753 14.45 -62.69 106.68
N LEU A 754 13.70 -61.66 107.10
CA LEU A 754 13.74 -60.88 108.36
C LEU A 754 15.14 -60.38 108.74
N THR A 755 15.39 -59.08 108.52
CA THR A 755 15.61 -58.12 109.63
C THR A 755 15.40 -56.67 109.18
N GLU A 756 14.93 -55.87 110.13
CA GLU A 756 14.66 -54.43 110.02
C GLU A 756 15.94 -53.60 109.88
N SER A 757 15.88 -52.47 109.16
CA SER A 757 16.46 -51.20 109.63
C SER A 757 15.97 -50.03 108.78
N THR A 758 15.13 -49.16 109.34
CA THR A 758 14.80 -47.84 108.76
C THR A 758 15.72 -46.79 109.37
N SER A 759 16.50 -46.07 108.54
CA SER A 759 17.33 -44.96 109.02
C SER A 759 17.39 -43.76 108.06
N SER A 760 17.17 -42.57 108.63
CA SER A 760 17.59 -41.25 108.16
C SER A 760 17.42 -40.86 106.67
N ILE A 761 16.29 -40.24 106.34
CA ILE A 761 16.21 -39.29 105.22
C ILE A 761 16.83 -37.94 105.66
N ARG A 762 17.92 -37.49 105.01
CA ARG A 762 18.25 -36.06 104.67
C ARG A 762 19.72 -35.84 104.28
N ARG A 763 19.96 -35.40 103.03
CA ARG A 763 20.87 -34.32 102.57
C ARG A 763 20.72 -34.23 101.03
N MET A 764 20.33 -33.08 100.47
CA MET A 764 21.17 -31.91 100.14
C MET A 764 22.18 -32.15 99.01
N GLU A 765 21.72 -31.84 97.79
CA GLU A 765 22.32 -30.88 96.85
C GLU A 765 23.79 -30.96 96.38
N PHE A 766 23.89 -30.90 95.03
CA PHE A 766 24.88 -30.19 94.21
C PHE A 766 26.35 -30.68 94.05
N LYS A 767 26.62 -31.06 92.78
CA LYS A 767 27.73 -30.64 91.88
C LYS A 767 28.99 -31.52 91.71
N ASN A 768 29.18 -31.87 90.42
CA ASN A 768 30.42 -32.03 89.64
C ASN A 768 31.59 -32.92 90.12
N LYS A 769 31.90 -33.92 89.28
CA LYS A 769 33.26 -34.41 88.93
C LYS A 769 33.24 -34.95 87.48
N TYR A 770 34.30 -34.96 86.66
CA TYR A 770 35.57 -34.20 86.54
C TYR A 770 36.06 -34.42 85.08
N ALA A 771 36.74 -33.46 84.42
CA ALA A 771 37.42 -33.70 83.13
C ALA A 771 38.52 -32.65 82.83
N SER A 772 39.78 -33.04 83.03
CA SER A 772 41.06 -32.39 82.66
C SER A 772 42.16 -33.40 83.08
N PRO A 773 43.28 -33.60 82.35
CA PRO A 773 44.32 -32.60 81.95
C PRO A 773 44.33 -32.35 80.43
N GLU A 774 45.29 -31.73 79.70
CA GLU A 774 46.53 -30.88 79.85
C GLU A 774 46.85 -30.39 78.38
N ASP A 775 47.71 -29.43 78.02
CA ASP A 775 48.24 -28.18 78.61
C ASP A 775 48.98 -27.41 77.46
N GLN A 776 49.24 -26.10 77.60
CA GLN A 776 50.04 -25.22 76.71
C GLN A 776 49.45 -24.96 75.28
N GLY A 777 49.69 -23.84 74.60
CA GLY A 777 50.37 -22.60 74.98
C GLY A 777 50.40 -21.55 73.84
N GLU A 778 50.84 -20.34 74.16
CA GLU A 778 51.26 -19.22 73.28
C GLU A 778 50.28 -18.48 72.31
N LEU A 779 50.51 -17.16 72.28
CA LEU A 779 49.88 -16.13 71.46
C LEU A 779 50.30 -16.12 69.98
N ARG A 780 49.37 -15.74 69.09
CA ARG A 780 49.48 -14.71 67.99
C ARG A 780 48.09 -14.58 67.32
N SER A 781 47.52 -13.43 66.94
CA SER A 781 48.01 -12.14 66.39
C SER A 781 48.18 -12.14 64.86
N LEU A 782 47.78 -11.02 64.22
CA LEU A 782 47.60 -10.74 62.77
C LEU A 782 46.28 -11.28 62.18
N LYS A 783 45.38 -10.51 61.54
CA LYS A 783 45.41 -9.41 60.53
C LYS A 783 45.35 -9.90 59.07
N ASN A 784 44.22 -9.59 58.41
CA ASN A 784 44.02 -9.35 56.96
C ASN A 784 44.41 -10.53 56.01
N THR A 785 44.03 -10.59 54.74
CA THR A 785 43.52 -9.55 53.80
C THR A 785 42.54 -10.17 52.79
N SER A 786 41.82 -9.33 52.04
CA SER A 786 41.00 -9.71 50.89
C SER A 786 41.79 -10.33 49.72
N VAL A 787 41.15 -11.29 49.05
CA VAL A 787 40.79 -11.16 47.62
C VAL A 787 39.30 -11.50 47.52
#